data_AF-A0A957NWA2-F1
#
_entry.id   AF-A0A957NWA2-F1
#
_cell.length_a   1.000
_cell.length_b   1.000
_cell.length_c   1.000
_cell.angle_alpha   90.00
_cell.angle_beta   90.00
_cell.angle_gamma   90.00
#
_symmetry.space_group_name_H-M   'P 1'
#
loop_
_entity.id
_entity.type
_entity.pdbx_description
1 polymer ?
#
loop_
_entity_poly.entity_id
_entity_poly.type
_entity_poly.pdbx_seq_one_letter_code
_entity_poly.pdbx_strand_id
1 'polypeptide(L)'
;MSPHRNFAPFALILALLFSLLPAPLLARTEPTLLAPVQQTNSSAAPYVSYHPGTGQVSFMRFAAGQEYQVAAATTQSATEVAYAFLEQYGKAFGVQNPRRDLTVRQASALADGRTVTRFQQTYNQVPVIGGELIVHNRGASVLSANGELAPEQKVDTSPTISGEDAQIVVLQSTAKHAQMDASALTTSAAELWLYNPVLLDDRLPNVNQLVWRVTVHDETRRVNEWVLVDAHSGLILFQAPLSMGYKNRVVYDHANNTTLGLPGMTPIRTENRPAAGIADVDLVYDYMGDFYDFLQSSFGRDSYDNAGAPLVGVVRVCFTENCPYNNAFWDGQQLVFGESYAAADDVVAHELSHALIEHTANLFYSYQSGAINESLADLFGEFIDQTNGAGNDAPAVKWQMGENTSSGAIRNMANPPIYDDPDRMLSANYSCDESDQGGVHTNSGVNNKAAFLLVDGGAFNNHTITGMGLAKTAQLYYEALTNHLTSSSSYMDLADALIQASISLNFSTAEQQTVADVVEAVEMKLGQCNPPVEQPLCPTGQSAQLLFWDDMEHLDSGNWRAQSIVGRSNWFYPSTDNDAPAKANVRNAASGLQSLWGDDHDEKSDSVIAMTRSVTLPANAWLAFRHMWDFETGSDRLGDGPSYYDGGVVEYSTDNGISWQDARNLFSTNGYVGQIITTTENPLGGRQAFVDSSRGFLLSKLNLSTLAPSSVRFRFRVGTDSGVGHWGWFVDDVQFYTCAAGNTAPYVAAIPRQTLQQNGQSTGQIDLWSYAIDMQDPAEVLTYTLASSAPISAGVSLDDNRYLNIAPQQGFIGSPTVSVLISDTGNLATTASVPIAVRDDRLVHLPVVLKQEPIKLPAEIYTVEETAINLTAPDANYCHALTMVAGNRYASLIKFNVADIPQRTIIQGAQLSLYLIGSLDRPTSTRAIGLYRVNAPWLACNVTWNTQPAVAEELGRLNIPHSSDQQFTYDVTGVVQGWINGQIPNMGLLLKEVGAANRDESYREFVASSLTDFPPVLTIQYQNGVVVSQQLPMQAERTEAAAEPYSVMWSPAVLVCGGAAGDTTMCLAK
;
A
#
# COMPACT_ATOMS: atom_id res chain seq x y z
N MET A 1 -34.00 -32.65 57.25
CA MET A 1 -34.03 -31.74 58.41
C MET A 1 -34.19 -30.32 57.87
N SER A 2 -35.30 -29.67 58.20
CA SER A 2 -35.56 -28.23 57.97
C SER A 2 -34.66 -27.38 58.91
N PRO A 3 -34.62 -26.02 58.84
CA PRO A 3 -35.38 -25.14 57.92
C PRO A 3 -34.71 -23.82 57.41
N HIS A 4 -35.30 -23.29 56.31
CA HIS A 4 -35.72 -21.88 56.04
C HIS A 4 -34.66 -20.77 55.83
N ARG A 5 -34.74 -19.85 54.85
CA ARG A 5 -35.84 -19.12 54.14
C ARG A 5 -35.26 -18.52 52.81
N ASN A 6 -35.89 -18.65 51.63
CA ASN A 6 -36.90 -17.74 51.00
C ASN A 6 -36.33 -16.34 50.65
N PHE A 7 -36.49 -15.67 49.49
CA PHE A 7 -37.39 -15.70 48.34
C PHE A 7 -36.73 -14.90 47.18
N ALA A 8 -36.94 -15.28 45.91
CA ALA A 8 -37.34 -14.33 44.85
C ALA A 8 -38.88 -14.42 44.77
N PRO A 9 -39.70 -13.41 44.38
CA PRO A 9 -39.78 -12.99 42.97
C PRO A 9 -40.42 -11.59 42.66
N PHE A 10 -40.57 -11.33 41.35
CA PHE A 10 -41.57 -10.49 40.65
C PHE A 10 -41.30 -9.02 40.28
N ALA A 11 -41.43 -8.82 38.97
CA ALA A 11 -41.53 -7.61 38.17
C ALA A 11 -42.99 -7.12 38.02
N LEU A 12 -43.19 -6.13 37.12
CA LEU A 12 -44.43 -5.54 36.55
C LEU A 12 -44.95 -4.27 37.28
N ILE A 13 -45.41 -3.16 36.64
CA ILE A 13 -45.96 -2.94 35.29
C ILE A 13 -46.12 -1.43 34.93
N LEU A 14 -46.15 -1.15 33.61
CA LEU A 14 -46.70 -0.02 32.80
C LEU A 14 -46.34 1.45 33.13
N ALA A 15 -45.70 2.21 32.24
CA ALA A 15 -46.09 2.70 30.90
C ALA A 15 -47.04 3.92 30.92
N LEU A 16 -46.62 5.03 30.28
CA LEU A 16 -47.17 5.55 29.01
C LEU A 16 -46.85 7.04 28.81
N LEU A 17 -46.68 7.41 27.53
CA LEU A 17 -46.87 8.73 26.92
C LEU A 17 -45.76 9.78 27.14
N PHE A 18 -44.86 9.95 26.19
CA PHE A 18 -45.10 10.87 25.07
C PHE A 18 -44.04 10.71 23.98
N SER A 19 -44.56 10.57 22.77
CA SER A 19 -43.92 10.76 21.47
C SER A 19 -43.22 12.12 21.33
N LEU A 20 -42.17 12.14 20.51
CA LEU A 20 -41.84 13.23 19.58
C LEU A 20 -41.77 14.64 20.19
N LEU A 21 -40.61 15.00 20.71
CA LEU A 21 -40.10 16.37 20.64
C LEU A 21 -38.67 16.30 20.10
N PRO A 22 -38.25 17.24 19.23
CA PRO A 22 -36.87 17.27 18.75
C PRO A 22 -35.96 17.38 19.97
N ALA A 23 -34.86 16.63 20.00
CA ALA A 23 -33.79 16.95 20.93
C ALA A 23 -33.50 18.45 20.75
N PRO A 24 -33.71 19.29 21.78
CA PRO A 24 -33.17 20.63 21.69
C PRO A 24 -31.66 20.43 21.47
N LEU A 25 -31.05 21.27 20.64
CA LEU A 25 -29.64 21.55 20.86
C LEU A 25 -29.53 21.79 22.37
N LEU A 26 -28.91 20.87 23.10
CA LEU A 26 -28.29 21.22 24.36
C LEU A 26 -27.19 22.19 23.94
N ALA A 27 -27.57 23.45 23.77
CA ALA A 27 -26.70 24.55 24.12
C ALA A 27 -26.09 24.13 25.44
N ARG A 28 -24.79 23.81 25.43
CA ARG A 28 -24.01 23.61 26.64
C ARG A 28 -24.41 24.78 27.53
N THR A 29 -25.15 24.49 28.59
CA THR A 29 -25.35 25.46 29.65
C THR A 29 -23.93 25.80 30.09
N GLU A 30 -23.49 27.02 29.77
CA GLU A 30 -22.22 27.52 30.27
C GLU A 30 -22.18 27.21 31.77
N PRO A 31 -21.09 26.63 32.28
CA PRO A 31 -20.94 26.47 33.71
C PRO A 31 -21.22 27.83 34.35
N THR A 32 -22.15 27.87 35.29
CA THR A 32 -22.59 29.04 36.07
C THR A 32 -21.46 29.73 36.87
N LEU A 33 -20.21 29.37 36.61
CA LEU A 33 -18.98 29.84 37.24
C LEU A 33 -18.53 31.24 36.75
N LEU A 34 -19.04 31.75 35.63
CA LEU A 34 -18.71 33.09 35.10
C LEU A 34 -19.74 34.18 35.45
N ALA A 35 -20.79 33.86 36.20
CA ALA A 35 -21.82 34.82 36.64
C ALA A 35 -21.30 36.13 37.29
N PRO A 36 -20.12 36.20 37.96
CA PRO A 36 -19.62 37.47 38.51
C PRO A 36 -19.18 38.48 37.44
N VAL A 37 -18.92 38.06 36.19
CA VAL A 37 -18.48 38.96 35.12
C VAL A 37 -19.55 39.99 34.76
N GLN A 38 -20.83 39.65 34.92
CA GLN A 38 -21.94 40.52 34.51
C GLN A 38 -22.27 41.65 35.50
N GLN A 39 -21.60 41.74 36.66
CA GLN A 39 -21.96 42.71 37.71
C GLN A 39 -20.96 43.85 37.97
N THR A 40 -19.83 43.93 37.25
CA THR A 40 -18.90 45.07 37.38
C THR A 40 -18.89 45.93 36.11
N ASN A 41 -19.02 47.24 36.27
CA ASN A 41 -19.24 48.29 35.25
C ASN A 41 -18.18 48.36 34.10
N SER A 42 -18.10 47.36 33.23
CA SER A 42 -17.34 47.38 31.98
C SER A 42 -18.05 46.52 30.93
N SER A 43 -18.40 47.13 29.80
CA SER A 43 -19.38 46.67 28.80
C SER A 43 -18.91 45.58 27.82
N ALA A 44 -18.03 44.65 28.21
CA ALA A 44 -17.69 43.49 27.39
C ALA A 44 -17.29 42.27 28.25
N ALA A 45 -17.92 41.12 28.01
CA ALA A 45 -17.51 39.85 28.61
C ALA A 45 -16.09 39.44 28.13
N PRO A 46 -15.27 38.77 28.97
CA PRO A 46 -13.97 38.29 28.54
C PRO A 46 -14.14 37.21 27.49
N TYR A 47 -13.16 37.10 26.59
CA TYR A 47 -13.06 35.95 25.71
C TYR A 47 -12.49 34.77 26.50
N VAL A 48 -13.13 33.61 26.38
CA VAL A 48 -12.80 32.38 27.12
C VAL A 48 -12.71 31.21 26.15
N SER A 49 -11.66 30.39 26.29
CA SER A 49 -11.60 29.04 25.68
C SER A 49 -11.47 27.97 26.76
N TYR A 50 -11.88 26.75 26.42
CA TYR A 50 -11.93 25.63 27.34
C TYR A 50 -11.02 24.50 26.85
N HIS A 51 -10.39 23.80 27.79
CA HIS A 51 -9.70 22.56 27.50
C HIS A 51 -10.74 21.45 27.21
N PRO A 52 -10.69 20.79 26.04
CA PRO A 52 -11.76 19.89 25.61
C PRO A 52 -11.92 18.65 26.50
N GLY A 53 -10.83 18.13 27.07
CA GLY A 53 -10.85 16.92 27.91
C GLY A 53 -11.21 17.15 29.39
N THR A 54 -10.93 18.33 29.94
CA THR A 54 -11.26 18.66 31.35
C THR A 54 -12.53 19.48 31.47
N GLY A 55 -12.94 20.16 30.40
CA GLY A 55 -14.07 21.11 30.39
C GLY A 55 -13.80 22.41 31.14
N GLN A 56 -12.58 22.64 31.63
CA GLN A 56 -12.20 23.84 32.38
C GLN A 56 -11.68 24.94 31.45
N VAL A 57 -11.67 26.18 31.92
CA VAL A 57 -11.08 27.29 31.17
C VAL A 57 -9.58 27.06 30.99
N SER A 58 -9.09 27.13 29.76
CA SER A 58 -7.66 27.06 29.42
C SER A 58 -7.07 28.43 29.07
N PHE A 59 -7.92 29.38 28.66
CA PHE A 59 -7.51 30.74 28.33
C PHE A 59 -8.64 31.73 28.57
N MET A 60 -8.30 32.88 29.16
CA MET A 60 -9.18 34.02 29.38
C MET A 60 -8.45 35.30 29.01
N ARG A 61 -9.07 36.19 28.22
CA ARG A 61 -8.53 37.53 27.93
C ARG A 61 -9.59 38.62 28.01
N PHE A 62 -9.15 39.81 28.37
CA PHE A 62 -9.96 41.02 28.40
C PHE A 62 -9.65 41.91 27.19
N ALA A 63 -10.64 42.65 26.70
CA ALA A 63 -10.44 43.63 25.63
C ALA A 63 -9.64 44.83 26.14
N ALA A 64 -8.88 45.48 25.25
CA ALA A 64 -8.11 46.67 25.59
C ALA A 64 -9.02 47.78 26.15
N GLY A 65 -8.66 48.35 27.30
CA GLY A 65 -9.47 49.33 28.02
C GLY A 65 -10.64 48.75 28.80
N GLN A 66 -10.80 47.43 28.86
CA GLN A 66 -11.78 46.67 29.65
C GLN A 66 -11.09 45.58 30.49
N GLU A 67 -9.80 45.76 30.81
CA GLU A 67 -9.02 44.85 31.63
C GLU A 67 -9.60 44.71 33.04
N TYR A 68 -9.53 43.51 33.62
CA TYR A 68 -10.04 43.26 34.96
C TYR A 68 -9.24 44.05 36.00
N GLN A 69 -9.91 44.91 36.74
CA GLN A 69 -9.30 45.74 37.78
C GLN A 69 -9.40 45.03 39.15
N VAL A 70 -8.25 44.72 39.75
CA VAL A 70 -8.22 44.21 41.13
C VAL A 70 -8.48 45.38 42.09
N ALA A 71 -9.62 45.35 42.80
CA ALA A 71 -10.17 46.46 43.59
C ALA A 71 -9.31 46.96 44.77
N ALA A 72 -8.15 46.33 45.06
CA ALA A 72 -7.27 46.66 46.19
C ALA A 72 -5.78 46.86 45.80
N ALA A 73 -5.44 46.97 44.51
CA ALA A 73 -4.09 46.73 44.03
C ALA A 73 -3.15 47.94 43.88
N THR A 74 -3.52 49.16 44.29
CA THR A 74 -2.66 50.35 44.06
C THR A 74 -1.32 50.33 44.85
N THR A 75 -1.14 49.37 45.76
CA THR A 75 0.11 49.14 46.53
C THR A 75 0.57 47.68 46.58
N GLN A 76 -0.06 46.77 45.81
CA GLN A 76 0.21 45.33 45.86
C GLN A 76 1.28 44.90 44.84
N SER A 77 2.05 43.85 45.15
CA SER A 77 2.99 43.26 44.19
C SER A 77 2.23 42.62 43.01
N ALA A 78 2.86 42.50 41.84
CA ALA A 78 2.22 41.87 40.68
C ALA A 78 1.75 40.44 40.94
N THR A 79 2.45 39.71 41.81
CA THR A 79 2.06 38.38 42.28
C THR A 79 0.77 38.41 43.11
N GLU A 80 0.59 39.41 43.98
CA GLU A 80 -0.65 39.58 44.76
C GLU A 80 -1.84 39.95 43.86
N VAL A 81 -1.61 40.76 42.81
CA VAL A 81 -2.63 41.03 41.78
C VAL A 81 -3.07 39.74 41.09
N ALA A 82 -2.11 38.87 40.73
CA ALA A 82 -2.41 37.58 40.13
C ALA A 82 -3.18 36.64 41.07
N TYR A 83 -2.78 36.53 42.35
CA TYR A 83 -3.54 35.74 43.33
C TYR A 83 -4.96 36.27 43.54
N ALA A 84 -5.14 37.58 43.69
CA ALA A 84 -6.47 38.17 43.87
C ALA A 84 -7.39 37.91 42.67
N PHE A 85 -6.86 37.95 41.45
CA PHE A 85 -7.60 37.55 40.25
C PHE A 85 -8.00 36.06 40.30
N LEU A 86 -7.08 35.18 40.69
CA LEU A 86 -7.35 33.75 40.79
C LEU A 86 -8.28 33.39 41.95
N GLU A 87 -8.32 34.16 43.02
CA GLU A 87 -9.33 33.98 44.09
C GLU A 87 -10.75 34.20 43.57
N GLN A 88 -10.89 35.10 42.58
CA GLN A 88 -12.15 35.38 41.91
C GLN A 88 -12.48 34.39 40.78
N TYR A 89 -11.50 34.08 39.91
CA TYR A 89 -11.74 33.33 38.66
C TYR A 89 -11.09 31.95 38.61
N GLY A 90 -10.25 31.59 39.58
CA GLY A 90 -9.48 30.34 39.59
C GLY A 90 -10.34 29.09 39.56
N LYS A 91 -11.57 29.13 40.10
CA LYS A 91 -12.54 28.02 40.00
C LYS A 91 -12.90 27.67 38.57
N ALA A 92 -12.92 28.64 37.66
CA ALA A 92 -13.18 28.39 36.24
C ALA A 92 -12.01 27.63 35.57
N PHE A 93 -10.79 27.84 36.06
CA PHE A 93 -9.58 27.10 35.68
C PHE A 93 -9.40 25.79 36.49
N GLY A 94 -10.37 25.39 37.32
CA GLY A 94 -10.27 24.15 38.11
C GLY A 94 -9.59 24.27 39.47
N VAL A 95 -9.29 25.48 39.95
CA VAL A 95 -8.63 25.72 41.24
C VAL A 95 -9.63 26.10 42.32
N GLN A 96 -9.62 25.37 43.45
CA GLN A 96 -10.51 25.72 44.57
C GLN A 96 -9.92 26.79 45.47
N ASN A 97 -8.63 26.69 45.79
CA ASN A 97 -7.94 27.63 46.64
C ASN A 97 -6.56 27.98 46.06
N PRO A 98 -6.45 29.07 45.29
CA PRO A 98 -5.21 29.45 44.60
C PRO A 98 -3.99 29.52 45.51
N ARG A 99 -4.13 30.02 46.75
CA ARG A 99 -2.98 30.14 47.67
C ARG A 99 -2.50 28.82 48.26
N ARG A 100 -3.38 27.81 48.28
CA ARG A 100 -3.04 26.45 48.72
C ARG A 100 -2.58 25.59 47.55
N ASP A 101 -3.26 25.72 46.42
CA ASP A 101 -3.17 24.82 45.27
C ASP A 101 -2.14 25.27 44.24
N LEU A 102 -1.69 26.54 44.28
CA LEU A 102 -0.74 27.10 43.33
C LEU A 102 0.46 27.72 44.03
N THR A 103 1.65 27.31 43.60
CA THR A 103 2.93 27.90 44.02
C THR A 103 3.49 28.77 42.89
N VAL A 104 3.96 29.97 43.20
CA VAL A 104 4.61 30.85 42.22
C VAL A 104 5.96 30.24 41.81
N ARG A 105 6.11 29.89 40.52
CA ARG A 105 7.40 29.47 39.94
C ARG A 105 8.25 30.67 39.57
N GLN A 106 7.64 31.67 38.95
CA GLN A 106 8.35 32.80 38.39
C GLN A 106 7.43 34.02 38.29
N ALA A 107 7.96 35.21 38.58
CA ALA A 107 7.32 36.48 38.28
C ALA A 107 8.31 37.38 37.54
N SER A 108 7.96 37.81 36.33
CA SER A 108 8.86 38.55 35.44
C SER A 108 8.24 39.86 34.98
N ALA A 109 8.89 40.98 35.28
CA ALA A 109 8.54 42.29 34.73
C ALA A 109 9.07 42.44 33.30
N LEU A 110 8.25 42.98 32.41
CA LEU A 110 8.58 43.22 31.00
C LEU A 110 8.84 44.71 30.76
N ALA A 111 9.60 45.02 29.70
CA ALA A 111 9.99 46.38 29.35
C ALA A 111 8.80 47.32 29.03
N ASP A 112 7.64 46.76 28.69
CA ASP A 112 6.41 47.49 28.38
C ASP A 112 5.47 47.68 29.59
N GLY A 113 6.00 47.45 30.80
CA GLY A 113 5.30 47.63 32.07
C GLY A 113 4.35 46.50 32.44
N ARG A 114 4.27 45.42 31.64
CA ARG A 114 3.54 44.20 32.03
C ARG A 114 4.36 43.36 33.02
N THR A 115 3.68 42.54 33.79
CA THR A 115 4.26 41.45 34.58
C THR A 115 3.59 40.13 34.20
N VAL A 116 4.38 39.06 34.17
CA VAL A 116 3.93 37.69 33.91
C VAL A 116 4.22 36.87 35.15
N THR A 117 3.18 36.33 35.78
CA THR A 117 3.31 35.43 36.94
C THR A 117 2.95 34.01 36.51
N ARG A 118 3.90 33.07 36.66
CA ARG A 118 3.73 31.65 36.38
C ARG A 118 3.54 30.89 37.68
N PHE A 119 2.52 30.04 37.71
CA PHE A 119 2.13 29.20 38.83
C PHE A 119 2.27 27.73 38.46
N GLN A 120 2.75 26.94 39.41
CA GLN A 120 2.73 25.48 39.40
C GLN A 120 1.58 25.00 40.27
N GLN A 121 0.74 24.11 39.74
CA GLN A 121 -0.24 23.41 40.55
C GLN A 121 0.43 22.40 41.48
N THR A 122 -0.04 22.35 42.71
CA THR A 122 0.37 21.38 43.74
C THR A 122 -0.85 20.80 44.45
N TYR A 123 -0.80 19.52 44.78
CA TYR A 123 -1.79 18.85 45.62
C TYR A 123 -1.05 18.12 46.76
N ASN A 124 -1.41 18.42 48.02
CA ASN A 124 -0.65 17.97 49.19
C ASN A 124 0.88 18.19 49.07
N GLN A 125 1.29 19.34 48.52
CA GLN A 125 2.69 19.71 48.24
C GLN A 125 3.38 18.91 47.12
N VAL A 126 2.70 17.96 46.47
CA VAL A 126 3.20 17.26 45.29
C VAL A 126 2.85 18.08 44.04
N PRO A 127 3.83 18.42 43.19
CA PRO A 127 3.59 19.17 41.97
C PRO A 127 2.89 18.33 40.90
N VAL A 128 2.08 18.97 40.06
CA VAL A 128 1.34 18.32 38.96
C VAL A 128 2.07 18.55 37.62
N ILE A 129 2.37 17.48 36.89
CA ILE A 129 2.95 17.53 35.55
C ILE A 129 1.94 18.17 34.59
N GLY A 130 2.38 19.18 33.82
CA GLY A 130 1.53 19.96 32.91
C GLY A 130 0.55 20.92 33.61
N GLY A 131 0.36 20.80 34.93
CA GLY A 131 -0.51 21.65 35.74
C GLY A 131 0.11 23.02 35.99
N GLU A 132 -0.05 23.95 35.06
CA GLU A 132 0.51 25.31 35.13
C GLU A 132 -0.52 26.38 34.81
N LEU A 133 -0.37 27.55 35.43
CA LEU A 133 -1.20 28.72 35.14
C LEU A 133 -0.36 29.99 35.04
N ILE A 134 -0.68 30.83 34.07
CA ILE A 134 0.03 32.08 33.79
C ILE A 134 -0.96 33.22 33.86
N VAL A 135 -0.60 34.29 34.58
CA VAL A 135 -1.39 35.53 34.65
C VAL A 135 -0.55 36.70 34.15
N HIS A 136 -1.11 37.46 33.21
CA HIS A 136 -0.53 38.67 32.65
C HIS A 136 -1.24 39.90 33.23
N ASN A 137 -0.51 40.78 33.91
CA ASN A 137 -1.05 42.01 34.47
C ASN A 137 -0.18 43.24 34.13
N ARG A 138 -0.78 44.43 34.15
CA ARG A 138 -0.09 45.73 34.07
C ARG A 138 -0.58 46.58 35.23
N GLY A 139 0.26 46.73 36.26
CA GLY A 139 -0.18 47.27 37.54
C GLY A 139 -1.33 46.42 38.12
N ALA A 140 -2.43 47.08 38.48
CA ALA A 140 -3.65 46.46 39.02
C ALA A 140 -4.56 45.79 37.97
N SER A 141 -4.28 46.00 36.68
CA SER A 141 -5.10 45.52 35.57
C SER A 141 -4.64 44.13 35.12
N VAL A 142 -5.52 43.13 35.11
CA VAL A 142 -5.26 41.80 34.52
C VAL A 142 -5.72 41.78 33.07
N LEU A 143 -4.80 41.42 32.17
CA LEU A 143 -5.00 41.41 30.72
C LEU A 143 -5.48 40.04 30.25
N SER A 144 -4.85 38.97 30.76
CA SER A 144 -5.18 37.60 30.41
C SER A 144 -4.67 36.61 31.45
N ALA A 145 -5.28 35.43 31.45
CA ALA A 145 -4.80 34.26 32.18
C ALA A 145 -4.93 33.01 31.30
N ASN A 146 -3.95 32.13 31.32
CA ASN A 146 -3.93 30.93 30.51
C ASN A 146 -3.14 29.80 31.16
N GLY A 147 -3.48 28.58 30.82
CA GLY A 147 -2.84 27.39 31.37
C GLY A 147 -3.87 26.29 31.63
N GLU A 148 -3.36 25.10 31.92
CA GLU A 148 -4.16 23.89 32.09
C GLU A 148 -3.85 23.30 33.45
N LEU A 149 -4.90 22.83 34.14
CA LEU A 149 -4.79 22.35 35.51
C LEU A 149 -5.54 21.03 35.62
N ALA A 150 -4.96 20.11 36.38
CA ALA A 150 -5.62 18.83 36.66
C ALA A 150 -6.86 19.09 37.52
N PRO A 151 -8.03 18.55 37.16
CA PRO A 151 -9.20 18.61 38.02
C PRO A 151 -8.92 18.04 39.40
N GLU A 152 -9.55 18.61 40.44
CA GLU A 152 -9.39 18.11 41.80
C GLU A 152 -10.05 16.72 41.94
N GLN A 153 -9.22 15.69 41.98
CA GLN A 153 -9.58 14.31 42.29
C GLN A 153 -8.76 13.86 43.49
N LYS A 154 -9.40 13.17 44.44
CA LYS A 154 -8.70 12.63 45.61
C LYS A 154 -7.71 11.56 45.15
N VAL A 155 -6.44 11.76 45.47
CA VAL A 155 -5.34 10.85 45.16
C VAL A 155 -4.51 10.63 46.42
N ASP A 156 -4.12 9.38 46.68
CA ASP A 156 -3.16 9.09 47.74
C ASP A 156 -1.79 9.62 47.29
N THR A 157 -1.12 10.35 48.18
CA THR A 157 0.18 10.98 47.90
C THR A 157 1.32 10.28 48.64
N SER A 158 1.02 9.12 49.25
CA SER A 158 1.97 8.27 49.96
C SER A 158 2.42 7.13 49.05
N PRO A 159 3.62 7.17 48.46
CA PRO A 159 4.05 6.13 47.52
C PRO A 159 4.19 4.78 48.22
N THR A 160 3.76 3.69 47.57
CA THR A 160 4.02 2.31 48.05
C THR A 160 5.24 1.68 47.40
N ILE A 161 5.69 2.21 46.27
CA ILE A 161 6.97 1.87 45.61
C ILE A 161 8.01 2.93 45.98
N SER A 162 9.22 2.50 46.37
CA SER A 162 10.31 3.43 46.67
C SER A 162 10.85 4.12 45.42
N GLY A 163 11.50 5.27 45.58
CA GLY A 163 12.14 5.97 44.46
C GLY A 163 13.26 5.13 43.82
N GLU A 164 14.00 4.38 44.64
CA GLU A 164 15.04 3.46 44.19
C GLU A 164 14.46 2.29 43.37
N ASP A 165 13.35 1.70 43.81
CA ASP A 165 12.67 0.64 43.05
C ASP A 165 12.15 1.17 41.71
N ALA A 166 11.64 2.41 41.68
CA ALA A 166 11.22 3.05 40.43
C ALA A 166 12.39 3.28 39.47
N GLN A 167 13.57 3.68 39.96
CA GLN A 167 14.78 3.79 39.14
C GLN A 167 15.20 2.44 38.55
N ILE A 168 15.05 1.34 39.30
CA ILE A 168 15.33 -0.02 38.80
C ILE A 168 14.36 -0.39 37.67
N VAL A 169 13.06 -0.11 37.84
CA VAL A 169 12.05 -0.35 36.79
C VAL A 169 12.39 0.43 35.51
N VAL A 170 12.79 1.70 35.65
CA VAL A 170 13.20 2.54 34.52
C VAL A 170 14.43 1.97 33.82
N LEU A 171 15.48 1.60 34.58
CA LEU A 171 16.70 1.02 34.01
C LEU A 171 16.39 -0.27 33.23
N GLN A 172 15.61 -1.18 33.81
CA GLN A 172 15.29 -2.46 33.18
C GLN A 172 14.41 -2.28 31.93
N SER A 173 13.39 -1.43 32.00
CA SER A 173 12.48 -1.20 30.88
C SER A 173 13.16 -0.47 29.73
N THR A 174 13.91 0.60 30.02
CA THR A 174 14.63 1.36 28.99
C THR A 174 15.73 0.52 28.37
N ALA A 175 16.46 -0.28 29.16
CA ALA A 175 17.45 -1.23 28.62
C ALA A 175 16.83 -2.25 27.67
N LYS A 176 15.65 -2.78 28.02
CA LYS A 176 14.90 -3.71 27.17
C LYS A 176 14.44 -3.06 25.87
N HIS A 177 13.88 -1.84 25.93
CA HIS A 177 13.45 -1.11 24.73
C HIS A 177 14.64 -0.73 23.84
N ALA A 178 15.75 -0.29 24.42
CA ALA A 178 16.95 0.11 23.70
C ALA A 178 17.90 -1.06 23.35
N GLN A 179 17.49 -2.31 23.61
CA GLN A 179 18.26 -3.53 23.37
C GLN A 179 19.70 -3.48 23.90
N MET A 180 19.90 -2.93 25.11
CA MET A 180 21.21 -2.76 25.73
C MET A 180 21.25 -3.27 27.17
N ASP A 181 22.44 -3.36 27.75
CA ASP A 181 22.60 -3.74 29.15
C ASP A 181 22.16 -2.59 30.07
N ALA A 182 21.37 -2.90 31.12
CA ALA A 182 20.91 -1.91 32.08
C ALA A 182 22.05 -1.22 32.85
N SER A 183 23.22 -1.86 32.95
CA SER A 183 24.42 -1.26 33.54
C SER A 183 25.03 -0.13 32.71
N ALA A 184 24.67 -0.01 31.43
CA ALA A 184 25.10 1.08 30.56
C ALA A 184 24.22 2.35 30.67
N LEU A 185 23.22 2.32 31.55
CA LEU A 185 22.27 3.41 31.77
C LEU A 185 22.44 4.02 33.17
N THR A 186 22.22 5.32 33.27
CA THR A 186 22.22 6.10 34.51
C THR A 186 20.92 6.86 34.65
N THR A 187 20.38 6.92 35.87
CA THR A 187 19.14 7.66 36.17
C THR A 187 19.38 8.90 37.01
N SER A 188 18.54 9.93 36.87
CA SER A 188 18.38 10.96 37.90
C SER A 188 17.78 10.36 39.17
N ALA A 189 17.85 11.11 40.29
CA ALA A 189 17.01 10.81 41.45
C ALA A 189 15.52 10.79 41.04
N ALA A 190 14.75 9.89 41.63
CA ALA A 190 13.30 9.84 41.43
C ALA A 190 12.62 10.98 42.17
N GLU A 191 11.82 11.77 41.45
CA GLU A 191 11.04 12.87 42.02
C GLU A 191 9.56 12.53 42.02
N LEU A 192 8.85 12.85 43.09
CA LEU A 192 7.43 12.58 43.20
C LEU A 192 6.59 13.67 42.52
N TRP A 193 5.70 13.26 41.63
CA TRP A 193 4.81 14.14 40.88
C TRP A 193 3.40 13.54 40.78
N LEU A 194 2.42 14.38 40.46
CA LEU A 194 1.11 13.93 40.00
C LEU A 194 1.04 14.04 38.48
N TYR A 195 0.47 13.03 37.84
CA TYR A 195 0.24 12.99 36.41
C TYR A 195 -1.25 12.83 36.13
N ASN A 196 -1.79 13.66 35.23
CA ASN A 196 -3.12 13.47 34.66
C ASN A 196 -3.00 13.47 33.13
N PRO A 197 -3.15 12.30 32.46
CA PRO A 197 -2.93 12.17 31.03
C PRO A 197 -3.73 13.14 30.17
N VAL A 198 -4.94 13.50 30.61
CA VAL A 198 -5.83 14.39 29.86
C VAL A 198 -5.25 15.79 29.63
N LEU A 199 -4.26 16.22 30.43
CA LEU A 199 -3.57 17.52 30.25
C LEU A 199 -2.57 17.51 29.09
N LEU A 200 -2.25 16.34 28.54
CA LEU A 200 -1.37 16.22 27.37
C LEU A 200 -2.17 15.98 26.10
N ASP A 201 -3.28 15.24 26.19
CA ASP A 201 -4.17 14.93 25.07
C ASP A 201 -5.57 14.65 25.60
N ASP A 202 -6.57 15.32 25.01
CA ASP A 202 -7.97 15.28 25.47
C ASP A 202 -8.67 13.94 25.26
N ARG A 203 -8.06 13.03 24.50
CA ARG A 203 -8.52 11.65 24.30
C ARG A 203 -8.04 10.71 25.41
N LEU A 204 -7.10 11.15 26.24
CA LEU A 204 -6.52 10.32 27.29
C LEU A 204 -7.34 10.37 28.60
N PRO A 205 -7.22 9.37 29.48
CA PRO A 205 -8.00 9.31 30.71
C PRO A 205 -7.79 10.52 31.62
N ASN A 206 -8.89 11.08 32.11
CA ASN A 206 -8.88 12.15 33.12
C ASN A 206 -8.79 11.55 34.53
N VAL A 207 -7.58 11.14 34.92
CA VAL A 207 -7.31 10.50 36.21
C VAL A 207 -6.03 11.07 36.83
N ASN A 208 -6.08 11.49 38.10
CA ASN A 208 -4.87 11.88 38.83
C ASN A 208 -4.15 10.64 39.37
N GLN A 209 -2.89 10.45 38.98
CA GLN A 209 -2.03 9.37 39.44
C GLN A 209 -0.76 9.93 40.08
N LEU A 210 -0.33 9.31 41.18
CA LEU A 210 0.97 9.59 41.80
C LEU A 210 2.05 8.85 41.02
N VAL A 211 3.08 9.56 40.58
CA VAL A 211 4.17 9.01 39.76
C VAL A 211 5.54 9.42 40.27
N TRP A 212 6.51 8.54 40.07
CA TRP A 212 7.93 8.87 40.09
C TRP A 212 8.35 9.34 38.71
N ARG A 213 8.88 10.57 38.64
CA ARG A 213 9.55 11.10 37.46
C ARG A 213 11.03 10.81 37.55
N VAL A 214 11.55 10.11 36.56
CA VAL A 214 12.97 9.73 36.47
C VAL A 214 13.46 10.07 35.07
N THR A 215 14.62 10.72 34.94
CA THR A 215 15.32 10.79 33.66
C THR A 215 16.34 9.67 33.57
N VAL A 216 16.50 9.07 32.40
CA VAL A 216 17.45 7.97 32.15
C VAL A 216 18.27 8.31 30.92
N HIS A 217 19.56 8.06 31.00
CA HIS A 217 20.46 8.27 29.87
C HIS A 217 21.60 7.26 29.83
N ASP A 218 22.16 7.02 28.65
CA ASP A 218 23.46 6.36 28.53
C ASP A 218 24.61 7.38 28.55
N GLU A 219 25.86 6.90 28.53
CA GLU A 219 27.04 7.79 28.49
C GLU A 219 27.08 8.64 27.21
N THR A 220 26.53 8.14 26.10
CA THR A 220 26.54 8.82 24.79
C THR A 220 25.35 9.73 24.54
N ARG A 221 24.35 9.76 25.43
CA ARG A 221 23.07 10.47 25.28
C ARG A 221 22.24 10.02 24.08
N ARG A 222 22.52 8.84 23.53
CA ARG A 222 21.69 8.15 22.53
C ARG A 222 20.38 7.69 23.15
N VAL A 223 20.45 7.18 24.38
CA VAL A 223 19.29 7.08 25.24
C VAL A 223 19.29 8.32 26.12
N ASN A 224 18.26 9.14 26.01
CA ASN A 224 18.05 10.31 26.86
C ASN A 224 16.56 10.56 26.98
N GLU A 225 15.95 10.00 28.01
CA GLU A 225 14.50 9.94 28.16
C GLU A 225 14.06 10.42 29.54
N TRP A 226 12.79 10.75 29.65
CA TRP A 226 12.12 10.85 30.94
C TRP A 226 10.95 9.88 31.00
N VAL A 227 10.80 9.27 32.16
CA VAL A 227 9.88 8.16 32.40
C VAL A 227 9.06 8.47 33.66
N LEU A 228 7.75 8.21 33.58
CA LEU A 228 6.82 8.30 34.70
C LEU A 228 6.41 6.89 35.12
N VAL A 229 6.77 6.51 36.33
CA VAL A 229 6.39 5.23 36.95
C VAL A 229 5.30 5.46 37.97
N ASP A 230 4.18 4.76 37.88
CA ASP A 230 3.12 4.79 38.87
C ASP A 230 3.68 4.42 40.26
N ALA A 231 3.56 5.34 41.21
CA ALA A 231 4.21 5.25 42.52
C ALA A 231 3.55 4.22 43.45
N HIS A 232 2.46 3.58 43.01
CA HIS A 232 1.77 2.53 43.75
C HIS A 232 1.97 1.14 43.17
N SER A 233 1.90 1.02 41.85
CA SER A 233 1.94 -0.24 41.12
C SER A 233 3.28 -0.55 40.46
N GLY A 234 4.13 0.45 40.23
CA GLY A 234 5.38 0.31 39.49
C GLY A 234 5.20 0.23 37.97
N LEU A 235 3.99 0.46 37.44
CA LEU A 235 3.74 0.49 36.00
C LEU A 235 4.33 1.75 35.36
N ILE A 236 4.91 1.62 34.16
CA ILE A 236 5.31 2.79 33.36
C ILE A 236 4.06 3.37 32.70
N LEU A 237 3.73 4.62 33.04
CA LEU A 237 2.56 5.32 32.53
C LEU A 237 2.89 6.25 31.36
N PHE A 238 4.15 6.67 31.25
CA PHE A 238 4.63 7.58 30.22
C PHE A 238 6.14 7.43 30.06
N GLN A 239 6.64 7.40 28.83
CA GLN A 239 8.06 7.36 28.49
C GLN A 239 8.25 8.18 27.21
N ALA A 240 9.16 9.15 27.22
CA ALA A 240 9.44 9.96 26.04
C ALA A 240 10.91 10.41 25.99
N PRO A 241 11.49 10.57 24.79
CA PRO A 241 12.81 11.15 24.64
C PRO A 241 12.81 12.61 25.10
N LEU A 242 13.89 13.01 25.79
CA LEU A 242 14.21 14.40 26.14
C LEU A 242 14.98 15.11 25.01
N SER A 243 15.34 14.36 23.97
CA SER A 243 16.12 14.79 22.82
C SER A 243 15.37 14.39 21.55
N MET A 244 14.69 15.34 20.89
CA MET A 244 14.21 15.16 19.51
C MET A 244 15.22 15.79 18.55
N GLY A 245 15.57 15.12 17.45
CA GLY A 245 16.36 15.71 16.37
C GLY A 245 17.89 15.62 16.49
N TYR A 246 18.45 14.54 17.03
CA TYR A 246 19.90 14.31 16.96
C TYR A 246 20.22 13.42 15.76
N LYS A 247 21.14 13.88 14.91
CA LYS A 247 21.69 13.15 13.75
C LYS A 247 22.22 11.73 14.06
N ASN A 248 22.46 11.44 15.34
CA ASN A 248 22.88 10.14 15.88
C ASN A 248 23.90 9.40 15.00
N ARG A 249 25.04 10.04 14.76
CA ARG A 249 26.08 9.51 13.87
C ARG A 249 27.10 8.66 14.63
N VAL A 250 27.47 7.54 14.03
CA VAL A 250 28.47 6.60 14.55
C VAL A 250 29.40 6.19 13.42
N VAL A 251 30.70 6.43 13.58
CA VAL A 251 31.70 6.09 12.57
C VAL A 251 32.74 5.13 13.12
N TYR A 252 32.94 4.04 12.40
CA TYR A 252 33.98 3.04 12.61
C TYR A 252 35.04 3.17 11.53
N ASP A 253 36.24 2.73 11.89
CA ASP A 253 37.41 2.80 11.03
C ASP A 253 38.12 1.45 11.04
N HIS A 254 38.23 0.85 9.87
CA HIS A 254 38.89 -0.45 9.71
C HIS A 254 40.39 -0.33 9.45
N ALA A 255 40.89 0.84 9.06
CA ALA A 255 42.28 1.07 8.71
C ALA A 255 42.87 -0.02 7.77
N ASN A 256 42.07 -0.49 6.81
CA ASN A 256 42.34 -1.59 5.87
C ASN A 256 42.69 -2.94 6.52
N ASN A 257 42.24 -3.16 7.76
CA ASN A 257 42.46 -4.42 8.46
C ASN A 257 41.42 -5.47 8.05
N THR A 258 41.86 -6.46 7.28
CA THR A 258 41.04 -7.57 6.76
C THR A 258 40.51 -8.54 7.83
N THR A 259 40.93 -8.37 9.09
CA THR A 259 40.47 -9.21 10.21
C THR A 259 39.31 -8.62 11.00
N LEU A 260 38.95 -7.36 10.74
CA LEU A 260 37.81 -6.70 11.39
C LEU A 260 36.52 -7.05 10.65
N GLY A 261 35.54 -7.62 11.36
CA GLY A 261 34.18 -7.74 10.85
C GLY A 261 33.48 -6.38 10.80
N LEU A 262 32.38 -6.29 10.06
CA LEU A 262 31.50 -5.13 10.08
C LEU A 262 30.63 -5.10 11.37
N PRO A 263 30.38 -3.94 11.98
CA PRO A 263 30.94 -2.62 11.65
C PRO A 263 32.38 -2.40 12.16
N GLY A 264 32.86 -3.22 13.08
CA GLY A 264 34.15 -3.06 13.77
C GLY A 264 33.96 -3.21 15.28
N MET A 265 35.05 -3.10 16.05
CA MET A 265 35.00 -3.34 17.51
C MET A 265 34.73 -2.08 18.34
N THR A 266 35.11 -0.88 17.86
CA THR A 266 34.95 0.36 18.64
C THR A 266 34.77 1.55 17.69
N PRO A 267 33.74 2.39 17.89
CA PRO A 267 33.55 3.58 17.06
C PRO A 267 34.66 4.60 17.34
N ILE A 268 35.18 5.21 16.28
CA ILE A 268 36.25 6.22 16.34
C ILE A 268 35.67 7.64 16.46
N ARG A 269 34.48 7.90 15.89
CA ARG A 269 33.78 9.18 16.05
C ARG A 269 32.29 8.91 16.27
N THR A 270 31.72 9.58 17.26
CA THR A 270 30.29 9.50 17.59
C THR A 270 29.70 10.90 17.71
N GLU A 271 28.38 11.01 17.78
CA GLU A 271 27.69 12.30 17.88
C GLU A 271 28.32 13.25 18.93
N ASN A 272 28.52 14.51 18.55
CA ASN A 272 29.17 15.58 19.33
C ASN A 272 30.65 15.36 19.69
N ARG A 273 31.32 14.32 19.19
CA ARG A 273 32.78 14.17 19.35
C ARG A 273 33.54 15.07 18.36
N PRO A 274 34.69 15.64 18.76
CA PRO A 274 35.53 16.38 17.85
C PRO A 274 36.06 15.46 16.74
N ALA A 275 36.52 16.08 15.64
CA ALA A 275 37.17 15.38 14.53
C ALA A 275 38.27 14.43 15.01
N ALA A 276 38.30 13.23 14.43
CA ALA A 276 39.25 12.17 14.76
C ALA A 276 40.64 12.43 14.14
N GLY A 277 40.73 13.34 13.16
CA GLY A 277 41.97 13.62 12.43
C GLY A 277 42.27 12.57 11.35
N ILE A 278 41.27 11.80 10.95
CA ILE A 278 41.33 10.79 9.88
C ILE A 278 40.31 11.23 8.83
N ALA A 279 40.78 11.57 7.62
CA ALA A 279 39.96 12.21 6.60
C ALA A 279 38.65 11.45 6.32
N ASP A 280 38.72 10.16 5.98
CA ASP A 280 37.52 9.37 5.68
C ASP A 280 36.53 9.31 6.86
N VAL A 281 37.03 9.21 8.10
CA VAL A 281 36.19 9.20 9.31
C VAL A 281 35.49 10.54 9.49
N ASP A 282 36.21 11.63 9.23
CA ASP A 282 35.71 12.97 9.45
C ASP A 282 34.72 13.39 8.37
N LEU A 283 35.00 13.06 7.11
CA LEU A 283 34.15 13.35 5.96
C LEU A 283 32.85 12.54 6.02
N VAL A 284 32.90 11.23 6.24
CA VAL A 284 31.67 10.43 6.36
C VAL A 284 30.80 10.92 7.53
N TYR A 285 31.40 11.32 8.65
CA TYR A 285 30.65 11.87 9.80
C TYR A 285 29.94 13.19 9.42
N ASP A 286 30.63 14.06 8.70
CA ASP A 286 30.08 15.36 8.33
C ASP A 286 28.96 15.18 7.28
N TYR A 287 29.20 14.39 6.21
CA TYR A 287 28.24 14.14 5.12
C TYR A 287 27.00 13.33 5.51
N MET A 288 27.13 12.34 6.42
CA MET A 288 25.93 11.73 7.03
C MET A 288 25.07 12.79 7.74
N GLY A 289 25.72 13.80 8.32
CA GLY A 289 25.02 14.90 8.94
C GLY A 289 24.32 15.82 7.94
N ASP A 290 24.90 16.03 6.76
CA ASP A 290 24.31 16.86 5.71
C ASP A 290 23.08 16.16 5.10
N PHE A 291 23.15 14.84 4.91
CA PHE A 291 21.98 14.03 4.53
C PHE A 291 20.82 14.19 5.51
N TYR A 292 21.09 14.06 6.82
CA TYR A 292 20.06 14.26 7.84
C TYR A 292 19.46 15.67 7.78
N ASP A 293 20.30 16.71 7.68
CA ASP A 293 19.84 18.09 7.63
C ASP A 293 19.00 18.37 6.39
N PHE A 294 19.38 17.80 5.24
CA PHE A 294 18.61 17.92 4.01
C PHE A 294 17.21 17.32 4.17
N LEU A 295 17.09 16.10 4.71
CA LEU A 295 15.78 15.47 4.94
C LEU A 295 14.94 16.23 5.96
N GLN A 296 15.55 16.65 7.07
CA GLN A 296 14.85 17.36 8.13
C GLN A 296 14.40 18.75 7.70
N SER A 297 15.23 19.49 6.94
CA SER A 297 14.93 20.86 6.50
C SER A 297 14.01 20.90 5.29
N SER A 298 14.16 19.95 4.35
CA SER A 298 13.36 19.89 3.13
C SER A 298 12.01 19.24 3.39
N PHE A 299 11.96 18.14 4.16
CA PHE A 299 10.77 17.28 4.24
C PHE A 299 10.22 17.11 5.66
N GLY A 300 10.93 17.59 6.69
CA GLY A 300 10.54 17.37 8.08
C GLY A 300 10.72 15.92 8.55
N ARG A 301 11.52 15.12 7.83
CA ARG A 301 11.74 13.69 8.12
C ARG A 301 12.90 13.51 9.11
N ASP A 302 12.68 12.70 10.14
CA ASP A 302 13.71 12.38 11.16
C ASP A 302 14.49 11.11 10.76
N SER A 303 15.67 11.31 10.16
CA SER A 303 16.53 10.25 9.60
C SER A 303 15.88 9.47 8.44
N TYR A 304 16.55 8.41 7.96
CA TYR A 304 16.09 7.62 6.81
C TYR A 304 14.82 6.80 7.10
N ASP A 305 14.52 6.47 8.36
CA ASP A 305 13.35 5.67 8.77
C ASP A 305 12.17 6.52 9.30
N ASN A 306 12.33 7.84 9.37
CA ASN A 306 11.39 8.78 9.99
C ASN A 306 11.17 8.55 11.49
N ALA A 307 12.10 7.86 12.16
CA ALA A 307 12.05 7.57 13.59
C ALA A 307 13.42 7.79 14.28
N GLY A 308 14.33 8.52 13.63
CA GLY A 308 15.61 8.90 14.21
C GLY A 308 16.65 7.78 14.22
N ALA A 309 16.60 6.86 13.24
CA ALA A 309 17.59 5.79 13.11
C ALA A 309 19.03 6.32 13.16
N PRO A 310 19.97 5.61 13.82
CA PRO A 310 21.38 5.97 13.81
C PRO A 310 21.98 5.94 12.40
N LEU A 311 22.81 6.92 12.09
CA LEU A 311 23.59 6.97 10.85
C LEU A 311 24.96 6.33 11.10
N VAL A 312 25.13 5.10 10.63
CA VAL A 312 26.32 4.29 10.90
C VAL A 312 27.20 4.22 9.66
N GLY A 313 28.46 4.68 9.75
CA GLY A 313 29.43 4.60 8.67
C GLY A 313 30.67 3.81 9.06
N VAL A 314 31.20 3.00 8.14
CA VAL A 314 32.43 2.23 8.31
C VAL A 314 33.37 2.54 7.16
N VAL A 315 34.55 3.08 7.46
CA VAL A 315 35.50 3.55 6.45
C VAL A 315 36.80 2.75 6.44
N ARG A 316 37.51 2.82 5.31
CA ARG A 316 38.78 2.12 5.06
C ARG A 316 38.65 0.61 5.25
N VAL A 317 37.54 0.07 4.74
CA VAL A 317 37.23 -1.36 4.80
C VAL A 317 38.07 -2.11 3.78
N CYS A 318 38.45 -3.34 4.13
CA CYS A 318 39.07 -4.26 3.19
C CYS A 318 38.62 -5.70 3.44
N PHE A 319 38.04 -6.34 2.42
CA PHE A 319 37.49 -7.70 2.51
C PHE A 319 38.45 -8.80 2.08
N THR A 320 39.47 -8.48 1.29
CA THR A 320 40.43 -9.46 0.72
C THR A 320 41.85 -8.88 0.76
N GLU A 321 42.86 -9.59 0.25
CA GLU A 321 44.23 -9.04 0.16
C GLU A 321 44.37 -7.87 -0.84
N ASN A 322 43.34 -7.61 -1.66
CA ASN A 322 43.30 -6.47 -2.58
C ASN A 322 42.77 -5.22 -1.86
N CYS A 323 43.64 -4.56 -1.08
CA CYS A 323 43.37 -3.25 -0.47
C CYS A 323 44.13 -2.12 -1.22
N PRO A 324 43.61 -0.88 -1.22
CA PRO A 324 42.31 -0.47 -0.68
C PRO A 324 41.13 -1.04 -1.49
N TYR A 325 40.00 -1.27 -0.82
CA TYR A 325 38.76 -1.70 -1.49
C TYR A 325 38.23 -0.54 -2.36
N ASN A 326 37.88 -0.82 -3.61
CA ASN A 326 37.46 0.20 -4.57
C ASN A 326 35.93 0.23 -4.74
N ASN A 327 35.19 0.35 -3.62
CA ASN A 327 33.75 0.58 -3.68
C ASN A 327 33.19 1.20 -2.40
N ALA A 328 31.94 1.66 -2.49
CA ALA A 328 31.07 1.98 -1.37
C ALA A 328 29.76 1.18 -1.49
N PHE A 329 29.03 0.99 -0.40
CA PHE A 329 27.67 0.44 -0.41
C PHE A 329 26.92 0.66 0.92
N TRP A 330 25.59 0.70 0.87
CA TRP A 330 24.68 0.40 1.98
C TRP A 330 24.41 -1.11 2.09
N ASP A 331 24.52 -1.68 3.29
CA ASP A 331 24.35 -3.14 3.52
C ASP A 331 23.01 -3.55 4.16
N GLY A 332 22.06 -2.61 4.30
CA GLY A 332 20.81 -2.79 5.05
C GLY A 332 20.88 -2.31 6.50
N GLN A 333 22.07 -2.01 7.04
CA GLN A 333 22.25 -1.56 8.42
C GLN A 333 23.21 -0.38 8.56
N GLN A 334 24.18 -0.24 7.65
CA GLN A 334 25.29 0.70 7.75
C GLN A 334 25.88 1.01 6.37
N LEU A 335 26.54 2.17 6.29
CA LEU A 335 27.34 2.55 5.14
C LEU A 335 28.74 1.94 5.24
N VAL A 336 29.26 1.46 4.13
CA VAL A 336 30.56 0.81 4.04
C VAL A 336 31.38 1.45 2.93
N PHE A 337 32.57 1.95 3.24
CA PHE A 337 33.44 2.65 2.30
C PHE A 337 34.84 2.05 2.27
N GLY A 338 35.35 1.84 1.05
CA GLY A 338 36.77 1.76 0.79
C GLY A 338 37.52 3.04 1.18
N GLU A 339 38.85 2.94 1.31
CA GLU A 339 39.67 4.12 1.59
C GLU A 339 39.47 5.17 0.47
N SER A 340 39.34 6.44 0.85
CA SER A 340 39.07 7.61 -0.03
C SER A 340 37.68 7.70 -0.68
N TYR A 341 36.82 6.68 -0.59
CA TYR A 341 35.48 6.76 -1.19
C TYR A 341 34.54 7.70 -0.42
N ALA A 342 34.76 7.88 0.88
CA ALA A 342 34.04 8.85 1.71
C ALA A 342 34.40 10.32 1.40
N ALA A 343 35.32 10.57 0.46
CA ALA A 343 35.70 11.92 0.05
C ALA A 343 34.69 12.59 -0.88
N ALA A 344 33.79 11.82 -1.48
CA ALA A 344 32.73 12.31 -2.34
C ALA A 344 31.40 12.33 -1.55
N ASP A 345 30.87 13.52 -1.35
CA ASP A 345 29.65 13.82 -0.59
C ASP A 345 28.43 13.18 -1.23
N ASP A 346 28.32 13.34 -2.55
CA ASP A 346 27.28 12.73 -3.38
C ASP A 346 27.28 11.21 -3.27
N VAL A 347 28.45 10.56 -3.17
CA VAL A 347 28.57 9.11 -2.92
C VAL A 347 28.08 8.76 -1.52
N VAL A 348 28.49 9.49 -0.47
CA VAL A 348 28.01 9.20 0.90
C VAL A 348 26.49 9.37 0.99
N ALA A 349 25.94 10.41 0.36
CA ALA A 349 24.52 10.68 0.32
C ALA A 349 23.75 9.70 -0.59
N HIS A 350 24.34 9.23 -1.69
CA HIS A 350 23.80 8.16 -2.54
C HIS A 350 23.62 6.88 -1.73
N GLU A 351 24.65 6.43 -1.01
CA GLU A 351 24.56 5.22 -0.20
C GLU A 351 23.50 5.34 0.90
N LEU A 352 23.39 6.49 1.57
CA LEU A 352 22.32 6.72 2.56
C LEU A 352 20.92 6.80 1.93
N SER A 353 20.82 7.21 0.67
CA SER A 353 19.55 7.29 -0.03
C SER A 353 18.97 5.90 -0.30
N HIS A 354 19.80 4.85 -0.45
CA HIS A 354 19.30 3.48 -0.45
C HIS A 354 18.57 3.12 0.85
N ALA A 355 19.06 3.56 2.01
CA ALA A 355 18.37 3.36 3.29
C ALA A 355 17.01 4.09 3.33
N LEU A 356 16.93 5.31 2.77
CA LEU A 356 15.66 6.03 2.62
C LEU A 356 14.68 5.27 1.71
N ILE A 357 15.16 4.74 0.58
CA ILE A 357 14.34 3.98 -0.37
C ILE A 357 13.81 2.69 0.27
N GLU A 358 14.66 1.96 1.00
CA GLU A 358 14.29 0.75 1.75
C GLU A 358 13.17 1.01 2.77
N HIS A 359 13.23 2.15 3.47
CA HIS A 359 12.24 2.53 4.50
C HIS A 359 11.06 3.35 3.96
N THR A 360 10.86 3.34 2.64
CA THR A 360 9.75 4.01 1.95
C THR A 360 9.12 3.08 0.91
N ALA A 361 9.47 3.20 -0.37
CA ALA A 361 8.91 2.38 -1.45
C ALA A 361 9.47 0.94 -1.47
N ASN A 362 10.62 0.71 -0.84
CA ASN A 362 11.32 -0.58 -0.79
C ASN A 362 11.51 -1.20 -2.18
N LEU A 363 12.03 -0.40 -3.12
CA LEU A 363 12.21 -0.80 -4.53
C LEU A 363 13.13 -2.02 -4.65
N PHE A 364 12.65 -3.07 -5.30
CA PHE A 364 13.45 -4.24 -5.63
C PHE A 364 14.66 -3.80 -6.44
N TYR A 365 15.84 -4.27 -6.03
CA TYR A 365 17.11 -3.93 -6.66
C TYR A 365 17.37 -4.78 -7.91
N SER A 366 16.44 -4.71 -8.87
CA SER A 366 16.52 -5.44 -10.14
C SER A 366 15.68 -4.77 -11.23
N TYR A 367 16.12 -4.87 -12.48
CA TYR A 367 15.47 -4.31 -13.67
C TYR A 367 15.08 -2.83 -13.46
N GLN A 368 13.89 -2.42 -13.91
CA GLN A 368 13.48 -1.01 -13.84
C GLN A 368 13.30 -0.51 -12.41
N SER A 369 12.82 -1.33 -11.47
CA SER A 369 12.70 -0.90 -10.07
C SER A 369 14.08 -0.65 -9.46
N GLY A 370 15.07 -1.47 -9.81
CA GLY A 370 16.46 -1.27 -9.38
C GLY A 370 17.09 -0.04 -10.04
N ALA A 371 16.83 0.19 -11.33
CA ALA A 371 17.30 1.39 -12.03
C ALA A 371 16.71 2.68 -11.46
N ILE A 372 15.45 2.63 -11.01
CA ILE A 372 14.82 3.74 -10.28
C ILE A 372 15.43 3.90 -8.89
N ASN A 373 15.74 2.80 -8.19
CA ASN A 373 16.43 2.82 -6.91
C ASN A 373 17.78 3.55 -7.03
N GLU A 374 18.64 3.12 -7.96
CA GLU A 374 19.91 3.77 -8.29
C GLU A 374 19.76 5.24 -8.66
N SER A 375 18.81 5.56 -9.54
CA SER A 375 18.61 6.95 -9.97
C SER A 375 18.10 7.85 -8.84
N LEU A 376 17.26 7.35 -7.96
CA LEU A 376 16.81 8.10 -6.77
C LEU A 376 17.98 8.32 -5.80
N ALA A 377 18.87 7.35 -5.66
CA ALA A 377 20.08 7.49 -4.86
C ALA A 377 21.04 8.55 -5.44
N ASP A 378 21.29 8.53 -6.75
CA ASP A 378 22.04 9.58 -7.45
C ASP A 378 21.40 10.96 -7.25
N LEU A 379 20.09 11.05 -7.44
CA LEU A 379 19.33 12.29 -7.36
C LEU A 379 19.38 12.92 -5.97
N PHE A 380 19.17 12.15 -4.91
CA PHE A 380 19.29 12.67 -3.55
C PHE A 380 20.75 12.96 -3.18
N GLY A 381 21.69 12.16 -3.66
CA GLY A 381 23.14 12.41 -3.54
C GLY A 381 23.51 13.79 -4.06
N GLU A 382 23.15 14.07 -5.31
CA GLU A 382 23.40 15.34 -6.00
C GLU A 382 22.61 16.51 -5.44
N PHE A 383 21.39 16.28 -4.93
CA PHE A 383 20.65 17.35 -4.27
C PHE A 383 21.31 17.81 -2.97
N ILE A 384 21.95 16.88 -2.26
CA ILE A 384 22.68 17.17 -1.03
C ILE A 384 24.02 17.83 -1.35
N ASP A 385 24.78 17.28 -2.31
CA ASP A 385 26.05 17.83 -2.78
C ASP A 385 25.90 19.30 -3.19
N GLN A 386 24.94 19.59 -4.08
CA GLN A 386 24.68 20.95 -4.57
C GLN A 386 24.14 21.93 -3.51
N THR A 387 23.82 21.48 -2.29
CA THR A 387 23.23 22.33 -1.23
C THR A 387 24.01 22.36 0.08
N ASN A 388 24.93 21.43 0.33
CA ASN A 388 25.73 21.38 1.57
C ASN A 388 26.89 22.40 1.57
N GLY A 389 27.33 22.86 0.38
CA GLY A 389 28.47 23.78 0.21
C GLY A 389 29.84 23.14 0.47
N ALA A 390 29.91 21.81 0.41
CA ALA A 390 31.13 21.02 0.38
C ALA A 390 31.45 20.61 -1.07
N GLY A 391 32.35 19.64 -1.27
CA GLY A 391 32.66 19.13 -2.60
C GLY A 391 33.11 20.17 -3.65
N ASN A 392 32.85 19.86 -4.92
CA ASN A 392 33.17 20.69 -6.07
C ASN A 392 31.95 20.85 -6.99
N ASP A 393 31.07 21.80 -6.68
CA ASP A 393 29.87 22.07 -7.48
C ASP A 393 30.10 22.96 -8.72
N ALA A 394 31.31 22.98 -9.28
CA ALA A 394 31.56 23.84 -10.44
C ALA A 394 30.63 23.45 -11.61
N PRO A 395 30.14 24.40 -12.44
CA PRO A 395 29.15 24.09 -13.48
C PRO A 395 29.53 22.98 -14.47
N ALA A 396 30.82 22.66 -14.60
CA ALA A 396 31.32 21.59 -15.46
C ALA A 396 31.15 20.18 -14.85
N VAL A 397 31.01 20.07 -13.54
CA VAL A 397 30.94 18.81 -12.80
C VAL A 397 29.69 18.69 -11.91
N LYS A 398 28.88 19.74 -11.79
CA LYS A 398 27.60 19.84 -11.04
C LYS A 398 26.62 18.65 -11.15
N TRP A 399 26.76 17.77 -12.15
CA TRP A 399 25.84 16.64 -12.38
C TRP A 399 26.64 15.37 -12.63
N GLN A 400 27.80 15.23 -11.99
CA GLN A 400 28.71 14.10 -12.13
C GLN A 400 28.75 13.33 -10.82
N MET A 401 28.38 12.05 -10.86
CA MET A 401 28.44 11.19 -9.68
C MET A 401 29.87 10.71 -9.42
N GLY A 402 30.41 10.96 -8.24
CA GLY A 402 31.68 10.46 -7.72
C GLY A 402 32.91 11.20 -8.25
N GLU A 403 32.75 12.41 -8.75
CA GLU A 403 33.81 13.28 -9.27
C GLU A 403 34.91 13.60 -8.25
N ASN A 404 34.56 13.59 -6.95
CA ASN A 404 35.50 13.81 -5.84
C ASN A 404 36.17 12.53 -5.31
N THR A 405 35.83 11.36 -5.87
CA THR A 405 36.51 10.11 -5.54
C THR A 405 37.89 10.02 -6.21
N SER A 406 38.75 9.13 -5.72
CA SER A 406 40.07 8.88 -6.34
C SER A 406 39.98 8.25 -7.73
N SER A 407 38.84 7.65 -8.08
CA SER A 407 38.55 7.06 -9.40
C SER A 407 37.94 8.06 -10.38
N GLY A 408 37.49 9.23 -9.91
CA GLY A 408 36.75 10.21 -10.69
C GLY A 408 35.30 9.81 -10.95
N ALA A 409 34.58 10.66 -11.68
CA ALA A 409 33.16 10.49 -11.92
C ALA A 409 32.85 9.20 -12.72
N ILE A 410 31.79 8.51 -12.32
CA ILE A 410 31.35 7.25 -12.95
C ILE A 410 30.04 7.41 -13.73
N ARG A 411 29.24 8.46 -13.45
CA ARG A 411 28.00 8.77 -14.15
C ARG A 411 27.88 10.27 -14.40
N ASN A 412 27.00 10.65 -15.32
CA ASN A 412 26.66 12.05 -15.57
C ASN A 412 25.15 12.22 -15.75
N MET A 413 24.47 12.85 -14.81
CA MET A 413 23.01 12.98 -14.87
C MET A 413 22.54 13.91 -16.00
N ALA A 414 23.35 14.91 -16.37
CA ALA A 414 23.03 15.84 -17.45
C ALA A 414 23.23 15.24 -18.85
N ASN A 415 24.21 14.34 -19.01
CA ASN A 415 24.56 13.66 -20.25
C ASN A 415 24.99 12.20 -19.98
N PRO A 416 24.04 11.31 -19.61
CA PRO A 416 24.34 9.91 -19.30
C PRO A 416 25.17 9.18 -20.37
N PRO A 417 24.96 9.41 -21.69
CA PRO A 417 25.71 8.70 -22.74
C PRO A 417 27.23 8.90 -22.74
N ILE A 418 27.79 9.84 -21.96
CA ILE A 418 29.24 9.99 -21.82
C ILE A 418 29.89 8.81 -21.06
N TYR A 419 29.10 8.08 -20.27
CA TYR A 419 29.49 6.87 -19.56
C TYR A 419 28.71 5.64 -20.03
N ASP A 420 28.27 5.65 -21.30
CA ASP A 420 27.51 4.56 -21.94
C ASP A 420 26.13 4.28 -21.31
N ASP A 421 25.60 5.17 -20.48
CA ASP A 421 24.23 5.07 -19.93
C ASP A 421 23.17 5.64 -20.91
N PRO A 422 21.93 5.13 -20.93
CA PRO A 422 20.82 5.72 -21.66
C PRO A 422 20.36 7.06 -21.07
N ASP A 423 19.99 8.01 -21.93
CA ASP A 423 19.33 9.28 -21.55
C ASP A 423 17.80 9.25 -21.72
N ARG A 424 17.25 8.14 -22.22
CA ARG A 424 15.81 7.90 -22.46
C ARG A 424 15.51 6.41 -22.72
N MET A 425 14.24 6.03 -22.59
CA MET A 425 13.73 4.65 -22.76
C MET A 425 13.76 4.08 -24.18
N LEU A 426 14.19 4.78 -25.22
CA LEU A 426 14.48 4.18 -26.53
C LEU A 426 15.92 4.44 -26.96
N SER A 427 16.80 4.78 -26.01
CA SER A 427 18.23 4.93 -26.28
C SER A 427 18.84 3.60 -26.72
N ALA A 428 19.82 3.67 -27.63
CA ALA A 428 20.61 2.52 -28.04
C ALA A 428 21.49 1.96 -26.91
N ASN A 429 21.73 2.76 -25.86
CA ASN A 429 22.53 2.40 -24.69
C ASN A 429 21.72 1.70 -23.59
N TYR A 430 20.40 1.65 -23.69
CA TYR A 430 19.60 0.99 -22.66
C TYR A 430 19.86 -0.50 -22.66
N SER A 431 20.19 -1.04 -21.49
CA SER A 431 20.48 -2.46 -21.33
C SER A 431 19.19 -3.25 -21.14
N CYS A 432 19.05 -4.31 -21.95
CA CYS A 432 18.01 -5.32 -21.78
C CYS A 432 18.58 -6.65 -21.28
N ASP A 433 19.88 -6.74 -20.94
CA ASP A 433 20.46 -7.98 -20.43
C ASP A 433 20.23 -8.15 -18.93
N GLU A 434 20.64 -9.31 -18.39
CA GLU A 434 20.50 -9.66 -16.97
C GLU A 434 21.75 -9.32 -16.14
N SER A 435 22.79 -8.80 -16.80
CA SER A 435 23.96 -8.32 -16.07
C SER A 435 23.54 -7.14 -15.21
N ASP A 436 24.29 -6.87 -14.14
CA ASP A 436 24.00 -5.73 -13.27
C ASP A 436 22.54 -5.74 -12.75
N GLN A 437 22.05 -6.94 -12.41
CA GLN A 437 20.67 -7.17 -11.92
C GLN A 437 19.57 -6.71 -12.89
N GLY A 438 19.84 -6.68 -14.20
CA GLY A 438 18.93 -6.11 -15.19
C GLY A 438 19.27 -4.67 -15.59
N GLY A 439 20.56 -4.31 -15.51
CA GLY A 439 21.09 -2.99 -15.86
C GLY A 439 20.68 -1.89 -14.89
N VAL A 440 20.71 -2.13 -13.57
CA VAL A 440 20.24 -1.14 -12.58
C VAL A 440 21.09 0.13 -12.61
N HIS A 441 22.42 0.03 -12.65
CA HIS A 441 23.29 1.20 -12.69
C HIS A 441 23.27 1.86 -14.08
N THR A 442 23.20 1.08 -15.15
CA THR A 442 23.13 1.60 -16.52
C THR A 442 21.81 2.34 -16.76
N ASN A 443 20.68 1.65 -16.60
CA ASN A 443 19.38 2.19 -16.97
C ASN A 443 18.92 3.37 -16.08
N SER A 444 19.55 3.56 -14.91
CA SER A 444 19.35 4.72 -14.02
C SER A 444 19.45 6.07 -14.75
N GLY A 445 20.28 6.13 -15.81
CA GLY A 445 20.50 7.29 -16.67
C GLY A 445 19.22 7.94 -17.19
N VAL A 446 18.16 7.16 -17.43
CA VAL A 446 16.86 7.66 -17.92
C VAL A 446 16.24 8.66 -16.94
N ASN A 447 16.19 8.30 -15.65
CA ASN A 447 15.62 9.19 -14.64
C ASN A 447 16.63 10.22 -14.13
N ASN A 448 17.93 9.92 -14.20
CA ASN A 448 18.96 10.93 -13.95
C ASN A 448 18.83 12.10 -14.94
N LYS A 449 18.61 11.80 -16.22
CA LYS A 449 18.33 12.82 -17.25
C LYS A 449 17.05 13.59 -16.95
N ALA A 450 16.00 12.91 -16.51
CA ALA A 450 14.73 13.55 -16.14
C ALA A 450 14.92 14.54 -14.97
N ALA A 451 15.63 14.13 -13.92
CA ALA A 451 15.95 14.97 -12.77
C ALA A 451 16.73 16.23 -13.17
N PHE A 452 17.77 16.08 -13.99
CA PHE A 452 18.52 17.20 -14.56
C PHE A 452 17.59 18.18 -15.29
N LEU A 453 16.72 17.69 -16.18
CA LEU A 453 15.80 18.54 -16.94
C LEU A 453 14.78 19.25 -16.03
N LEU A 454 14.29 18.60 -14.98
CA LEU A 454 13.37 19.21 -14.02
C LEU A 454 14.05 20.32 -13.21
N VAL A 455 15.34 20.18 -12.89
CA VAL A 455 16.08 21.19 -12.13
C VAL A 455 16.55 22.34 -13.02
N ASP A 456 17.33 22.06 -14.05
CA ASP A 456 18.05 23.07 -14.86
C ASP A 456 17.34 23.41 -16.18
N GLY A 457 16.42 22.56 -16.65
CA GLY A 457 15.78 22.71 -17.96
C GLY A 457 16.72 22.41 -19.12
N GLY A 458 16.24 22.68 -20.34
CA GLY A 458 17.01 22.47 -21.57
C GLY A 458 16.16 21.98 -22.73
N ALA A 459 16.79 21.81 -23.89
CA ALA A 459 16.17 21.19 -25.05
C ALA A 459 16.59 19.71 -25.14
N PHE A 460 15.63 18.80 -25.16
CA PHE A 460 15.89 17.36 -25.25
C PHE A 460 14.72 16.64 -25.95
N ASN A 461 15.04 15.72 -26.86
CA ASN A 461 14.06 14.88 -27.58
C ASN A 461 12.82 15.61 -28.14
N ASN A 462 13.01 16.75 -28.80
CA ASN A 462 11.95 17.65 -29.32
C ASN A 462 11.11 18.41 -28.27
N HIS A 463 11.47 18.35 -26.99
CA HIS A 463 10.90 19.18 -25.93
C HIS A 463 11.82 20.35 -25.56
N THR A 464 11.23 21.47 -25.16
CA THR A 464 11.94 22.60 -24.54
C THR A 464 11.43 22.76 -23.11
N ILE A 465 12.25 22.36 -22.15
CA ILE A 465 11.90 22.29 -20.73
C ILE A 465 12.38 23.55 -20.03
N THR A 466 11.49 24.18 -19.26
CA THR A 466 11.85 25.24 -18.32
C THR A 466 12.04 24.62 -16.94
N GLY A 467 13.26 24.63 -16.41
CA GLY A 467 13.56 24.04 -15.10
C GLY A 467 12.74 24.68 -13.96
N MET A 468 12.29 23.86 -13.02
CA MET A 468 11.56 24.25 -11.81
C MET A 468 12.49 24.48 -10.61
N GLY A 469 13.77 24.11 -10.74
CA GLY A 469 14.79 24.23 -9.72
C GLY A 469 14.82 23.05 -8.72
N LEU A 470 15.93 22.97 -7.99
CA LEU A 470 16.27 21.84 -7.11
C LEU A 470 15.23 21.65 -6.00
N ALA A 471 14.89 22.71 -5.26
CA ALA A 471 14.00 22.60 -4.10
C ALA A 471 12.61 22.02 -4.45
N LYS A 472 12.03 22.40 -5.59
CA LYS A 472 10.73 21.85 -6.03
C LYS A 472 10.87 20.43 -6.56
N THR A 473 11.95 20.15 -7.28
CA THR A 473 12.22 18.81 -7.81
C THR A 473 12.46 17.82 -6.67
N ALA A 474 13.16 18.22 -5.60
CA ALA A 474 13.33 17.44 -4.38
C ALA A 474 12.00 17.09 -3.71
N GLN A 475 11.07 18.05 -3.58
CA GLN A 475 9.72 17.77 -3.06
C GLN A 475 8.96 16.78 -3.95
N LEU A 476 9.06 16.95 -5.27
CA LEU A 476 8.39 16.11 -6.25
C LEU A 476 8.81 14.64 -6.15
N TYR A 477 10.13 14.39 -6.14
CA TYR A 477 10.66 13.03 -6.03
C TYR A 477 10.48 12.43 -4.64
N TYR A 478 10.56 13.23 -3.58
CA TYR A 478 10.25 12.76 -2.23
C TYR A 478 8.78 12.33 -2.11
N GLU A 479 7.83 13.13 -2.60
CA GLU A 479 6.41 12.78 -2.63
C GLU A 479 6.14 11.50 -3.46
N ALA A 480 6.77 11.40 -4.64
CA ALA A 480 6.67 10.19 -5.46
C ALA A 480 7.21 8.95 -4.72
N LEU A 481 8.40 9.05 -4.13
CA LEU A 481 9.05 7.98 -3.39
C LEU A 481 8.23 7.54 -2.16
N THR A 482 7.76 8.48 -1.34
CA THR A 482 7.15 8.11 -0.05
C THR A 482 5.66 7.77 -0.12
N ASN A 483 4.94 8.22 -1.15
CA ASN A 483 3.48 8.14 -1.19
C ASN A 483 2.90 7.47 -2.45
N HIS A 484 3.71 7.20 -3.49
CA HIS A 484 3.19 6.71 -4.77
C HIS A 484 3.91 5.46 -5.29
N LEU A 485 5.24 5.40 -5.17
CA LEU A 485 6.01 4.24 -5.59
C LEU A 485 5.82 3.04 -4.67
N THR A 486 5.98 1.85 -5.23
CA THR A 486 5.92 0.56 -4.54
C THR A 486 7.11 -0.30 -4.95
N SER A 487 7.34 -1.43 -4.28
CA SER A 487 8.57 -2.20 -4.43
C SER A 487 8.87 -2.68 -5.86
N SER A 488 7.86 -2.88 -6.72
CA SER A 488 8.04 -3.33 -8.11
C SER A 488 7.81 -2.23 -9.15
N SER A 489 7.81 -0.95 -8.76
CA SER A 489 7.50 0.15 -9.69
C SER A 489 8.46 0.20 -10.88
N SER A 490 7.89 0.36 -12.06
CA SER A 490 8.53 0.51 -13.37
C SER A 490 8.71 2.00 -13.74
N TYR A 491 9.37 2.30 -14.87
CA TYR A 491 9.48 3.69 -15.34
C TYR A 491 8.13 4.31 -15.69
N MET A 492 7.16 3.50 -16.13
CA MET A 492 5.79 3.96 -16.35
C MET A 492 5.12 4.35 -15.03
N ASP A 493 5.35 3.56 -13.97
CA ASP A 493 4.84 3.89 -12.63
C ASP A 493 5.50 5.16 -12.08
N LEU A 494 6.81 5.34 -12.30
CA LEU A 494 7.52 6.57 -11.92
C LEU A 494 6.98 7.79 -12.68
N ALA A 495 6.74 7.67 -13.98
CA ALA A 495 6.13 8.73 -14.77
C ALA A 495 4.77 9.18 -14.22
N ASP A 496 3.90 8.22 -13.90
CA ASP A 496 2.58 8.51 -13.32
C ASP A 496 2.70 9.05 -11.89
N ALA A 497 3.62 8.52 -11.09
CA ALA A 497 3.90 8.99 -9.73
C ALA A 497 4.40 10.43 -9.71
N LEU A 498 5.29 10.84 -10.63
CA LEU A 498 5.78 12.21 -10.73
C LEU A 498 4.66 13.17 -11.13
N ILE A 499 3.81 12.80 -12.10
CA ILE A 499 2.65 13.61 -12.48
C ILE A 499 1.70 13.75 -11.29
N GLN A 500 1.38 12.65 -10.60
CA GLN A 500 0.50 12.67 -9.44
C GLN A 500 1.10 13.47 -8.27
N ALA A 501 2.39 13.34 -7.99
CA ALA A 501 3.09 14.12 -6.97
C ALA A 501 3.00 15.63 -7.24
N SER A 502 3.13 16.05 -8.52
CA SER A 502 2.98 17.46 -8.88
C SER A 502 1.59 18.02 -8.57
N ILE A 503 0.56 17.18 -8.67
CA ILE A 503 -0.82 17.51 -8.29
C ILE A 503 -0.96 17.55 -6.76
N SER A 504 -0.46 16.52 -6.06
CA SER A 504 -0.49 16.43 -4.59
C SER A 504 0.16 17.63 -3.92
N LEU A 505 1.27 18.12 -4.49
CA LEU A 505 2.02 19.29 -4.00
C LEU A 505 1.42 20.64 -4.42
N ASN A 506 0.29 20.64 -5.13
CA ASN A 506 -0.36 21.83 -5.69
C ASN A 506 0.58 22.70 -6.53
N PHE A 507 1.44 22.09 -7.35
CA PHE A 507 2.26 22.82 -8.32
C PHE A 507 1.36 23.56 -9.32
N SER A 508 1.84 24.66 -9.88
CA SER A 508 1.11 25.42 -10.89
C SER A 508 0.91 24.60 -12.17
N THR A 509 -0.09 24.95 -12.99
CA THR A 509 -0.34 24.25 -14.26
C THR A 509 0.88 24.22 -15.19
N ALA A 510 1.71 25.26 -15.18
CA ALA A 510 2.95 25.28 -15.98
C ALA A 510 4.01 24.30 -15.46
N GLU A 511 4.10 24.11 -14.14
CA GLU A 511 5.01 23.17 -13.50
C GLU A 511 4.54 21.73 -13.69
N GLN A 512 3.24 21.47 -13.55
CA GLN A 512 2.66 20.16 -13.87
C GLN A 512 2.89 19.79 -15.35
N GLN A 513 2.74 20.76 -16.26
CA GLN A 513 3.07 20.55 -17.67
C GLN A 513 4.57 20.29 -17.87
N THR A 514 5.44 20.98 -17.13
CA THR A 514 6.88 20.73 -17.18
C THR A 514 7.23 19.29 -16.78
N VAL A 515 6.58 18.76 -15.73
CA VAL A 515 6.75 17.35 -15.33
C VAL A 515 6.30 16.41 -16.45
N ALA A 516 5.12 16.66 -17.04
CA ALA A 516 4.61 15.85 -18.14
C ALA A 516 5.53 15.88 -19.37
N ASP A 517 6.05 17.06 -19.74
CA ASP A 517 6.96 17.23 -20.86
C ASP A 517 8.29 16.50 -20.63
N VAL A 518 8.83 16.52 -19.41
CA VAL A 518 10.07 15.78 -19.09
C VAL A 518 9.86 14.28 -19.20
N VAL A 519 8.77 13.76 -18.61
CA VAL A 519 8.39 12.34 -18.66
C VAL A 519 8.27 11.85 -20.11
N GLU A 520 7.70 12.67 -21.00
CA GLU A 520 7.63 12.38 -22.43
C GLU A 520 9.01 12.47 -23.09
N ALA A 521 9.81 13.49 -22.78
CA ALA A 521 11.13 13.70 -23.38
C ALA A 521 12.09 12.54 -23.10
N VAL A 522 12.05 11.94 -21.91
CA VAL A 522 12.84 10.75 -21.56
C VAL A 522 12.12 9.43 -21.83
N GLU A 523 10.92 9.48 -22.41
CA GLU A 523 10.17 8.34 -22.92
C GLU A 523 9.73 7.33 -21.84
N MET A 524 9.59 7.73 -20.57
CA MET A 524 9.31 6.83 -19.44
C MET A 524 8.02 6.00 -19.57
N LYS A 525 7.05 6.46 -20.35
CA LYS A 525 5.80 5.72 -20.64
C LYS A 525 5.92 4.75 -21.82
N LEU A 526 7.08 4.69 -22.48
CA LEU A 526 7.36 3.75 -23.55
C LEU A 526 8.13 2.56 -22.96
N GLY A 527 7.71 1.34 -23.29
CA GLY A 527 8.44 0.14 -22.88
C GLY A 527 9.65 -0.10 -23.78
N GLN A 528 10.85 -0.14 -23.19
CA GLN A 528 12.01 -0.77 -23.82
C GLN A 528 12.05 -2.26 -23.47
N CYS A 529 12.73 -3.06 -24.29
CA CYS A 529 12.85 -4.51 -24.14
C CYS A 529 11.54 -5.29 -24.36
N ASN A 530 10.48 -4.64 -24.83
CA ASN A 530 9.35 -5.34 -25.42
C ASN A 530 9.85 -6.22 -26.59
N PRO A 531 9.21 -7.39 -26.83
CA PRO A 531 9.35 -8.12 -28.08
C PRO A 531 9.44 -7.20 -29.30
N PRO A 532 10.22 -7.58 -30.34
CA PRO A 532 10.18 -6.85 -31.61
C PRO A 532 8.73 -6.62 -32.04
N VAL A 533 8.44 -5.40 -32.52
CA VAL A 533 7.11 -5.04 -33.05
C VAL A 533 6.58 -6.19 -33.89
N GLU A 534 5.42 -6.69 -33.49
CA GLU A 534 4.88 -7.92 -34.06
C GLU A 534 4.73 -7.76 -35.58
N GLN A 535 5.33 -8.69 -36.32
CA GLN A 535 5.29 -8.69 -37.77
C GLN A 535 3.92 -9.20 -38.25
N PRO A 536 3.25 -8.53 -39.20
CA PRO A 536 2.00 -9.04 -39.74
C PRO A 536 2.19 -10.44 -40.34
N LEU A 537 1.13 -11.27 -40.25
CA LEU A 537 1.13 -12.64 -40.76
C LEU A 537 1.41 -12.70 -42.27
N CYS A 538 0.87 -11.72 -43.01
CA CYS A 538 1.00 -11.61 -44.45
C CYS A 538 1.66 -10.28 -44.86
N PRO A 539 2.32 -10.24 -46.04
CA PRO A 539 2.83 -8.99 -46.61
C PRO A 539 1.71 -7.97 -46.83
N THR A 540 2.08 -6.68 -46.85
CA THR A 540 1.15 -5.56 -47.14
C THR A 540 0.31 -5.82 -48.40
N GLY A 541 -1.00 -5.62 -48.30
CA GLY A 541 -1.97 -5.87 -49.38
C GLY A 541 -2.42 -7.33 -49.54
N GLN A 542 -2.04 -8.22 -48.62
CA GLN A 542 -2.55 -9.60 -48.54
C GLN A 542 -3.12 -9.89 -47.15
N SER A 543 -4.11 -10.78 -47.09
CA SER A 543 -4.73 -11.24 -45.85
C SER A 543 -4.51 -12.73 -45.63
N ALA A 544 -4.42 -13.13 -44.36
CA ALA A 544 -4.29 -14.52 -43.97
C ALA A 544 -5.61 -15.25 -44.21
N GLN A 545 -5.56 -16.32 -45.01
CA GLN A 545 -6.66 -17.24 -45.25
C GLN A 545 -6.40 -18.51 -44.44
N LEU A 546 -7.14 -18.69 -43.35
CA LEU A 546 -6.93 -19.76 -42.38
C LEU A 546 -7.29 -21.13 -42.98
N LEU A 547 -6.36 -22.08 -42.84
CA LEU A 547 -6.53 -23.51 -43.09
C LEU A 547 -6.85 -24.25 -41.78
N PHE A 548 -6.34 -23.73 -40.67
CA PHE A 548 -6.57 -24.19 -39.30
C PHE A 548 -6.29 -23.01 -38.35
N TRP A 549 -7.05 -22.91 -37.26
CA TRP A 549 -6.84 -21.95 -36.17
C TRP A 549 -7.27 -22.59 -34.86
N ASP A 550 -6.50 -22.33 -33.83
CA ASP A 550 -6.78 -22.70 -32.45
C ASP A 550 -6.16 -21.64 -31.53
N ASP A 551 -7.00 -20.93 -30.77
CA ASP A 551 -6.64 -19.95 -29.74
C ASP A 551 -6.58 -20.60 -28.35
N MET A 552 -6.61 -21.94 -28.28
CA MET A 552 -6.51 -22.75 -27.07
C MET A 552 -7.67 -22.61 -26.06
N GLU A 553 -8.66 -21.75 -26.31
CA GLU A 553 -9.80 -21.55 -25.40
C GLU A 553 -10.83 -22.68 -25.43
N HIS A 554 -10.83 -23.51 -26.47
CA HIS A 554 -11.79 -24.60 -26.67
C HIS A 554 -11.23 -25.96 -26.21
N LEU A 555 -11.22 -26.17 -24.88
CA LEU A 555 -10.63 -27.37 -24.22
C LEU A 555 -11.23 -28.71 -24.67
N ASP A 556 -12.47 -28.72 -25.18
CA ASP A 556 -13.16 -29.89 -25.69
C ASP A 556 -12.91 -30.16 -27.19
N SER A 557 -12.08 -29.35 -27.84
CA SER A 557 -11.74 -29.48 -29.28
C SER A 557 -11.07 -30.81 -29.61
N GLY A 558 -10.33 -31.39 -28.66
CA GLY A 558 -9.53 -32.60 -28.88
C GLY A 558 -8.40 -32.42 -29.90
N ASN A 559 -8.02 -31.18 -30.22
CA ASN A 559 -7.01 -30.86 -31.24
C ASN A 559 -5.59 -31.28 -30.84
N TRP A 560 -5.32 -31.38 -29.53
CA TRP A 560 -3.99 -31.57 -28.96
C TRP A 560 -3.95 -32.77 -28.03
N ARG A 561 -2.82 -33.49 -28.04
CA ARG A 561 -2.59 -34.64 -27.17
C ARG A 561 -1.17 -34.63 -26.62
N ALA A 562 -1.06 -34.52 -25.30
CA ALA A 562 0.19 -34.67 -24.58
C ALA A 562 0.63 -36.14 -24.52
N GLN A 563 1.95 -36.37 -24.56
CA GLN A 563 2.57 -37.68 -24.44
C GLN A 563 4.00 -37.55 -23.91
N SER A 564 4.41 -38.47 -23.04
CA SER A 564 5.82 -38.65 -22.69
C SER A 564 6.52 -39.61 -23.67
N ILE A 565 7.76 -39.27 -24.04
CA ILE A 565 8.71 -40.13 -24.76
C ILE A 565 9.68 -40.75 -23.75
N VAL A 566 10.25 -39.94 -22.85
CA VAL A 566 11.11 -40.36 -21.74
C VAL A 566 10.63 -39.66 -20.47
N GLY A 567 10.59 -40.38 -19.35
CA GLY A 567 10.19 -39.81 -18.06
C GLY A 567 8.68 -39.55 -17.97
N ARG A 568 8.30 -38.39 -17.42
CA ARG A 568 6.90 -37.94 -17.31
C ARG A 568 6.48 -37.08 -18.49
N SER A 569 5.19 -36.71 -18.55
CA SER A 569 4.70 -35.69 -19.48
C SER A 569 4.73 -34.34 -18.78
N ASN A 570 5.40 -33.35 -19.36
CA ASN A 570 5.43 -31.98 -18.82
C ASN A 570 4.43 -31.05 -19.52
N TRP A 571 3.61 -31.57 -20.42
CA TRP A 571 2.63 -30.76 -21.15
C TRP A 571 1.25 -30.76 -20.48
N PHE A 572 0.71 -29.55 -20.27
CA PHE A 572 -0.59 -29.27 -19.67
C PHE A 572 -1.49 -28.51 -20.65
N TYR A 573 -2.71 -29.02 -20.84
CA TYR A 573 -3.79 -28.39 -21.60
C TYR A 573 -5.15 -28.92 -21.09
N PRO A 574 -5.93 -28.14 -20.33
CA PRO A 574 -5.71 -26.72 -20.00
C PRO A 574 -4.41 -26.48 -19.22
N SER A 575 -3.84 -25.29 -19.39
CA SER A 575 -2.66 -24.86 -18.62
C SER A 575 -2.94 -24.87 -17.10
N THR A 576 -4.20 -24.69 -16.70
CA THR A 576 -4.71 -24.74 -15.32
C THR A 576 -5.38 -26.08 -15.02
N ASP A 577 -4.61 -27.17 -14.94
CA ASP A 577 -5.12 -28.46 -14.45
C ASP A 577 -4.86 -28.60 -12.93
N ASN A 578 -5.81 -29.14 -12.17
CA ASN A 578 -5.67 -29.34 -10.72
C ASN A 578 -4.61 -30.38 -10.36
N ASP A 579 -4.20 -31.22 -11.33
CA ASP A 579 -3.14 -32.21 -11.19
C ASP A 579 -1.76 -31.68 -11.62
N ALA A 580 -1.67 -30.42 -12.05
CA ALA A 580 -0.44 -29.79 -12.49
C ALA A 580 0.35 -29.19 -11.30
N PRO A 581 1.70 -29.08 -11.38
CA PRO A 581 2.55 -28.63 -10.27
C PRO A 581 2.16 -27.22 -9.79
N ALA A 582 2.61 -26.78 -8.61
CA ALA A 582 2.23 -25.47 -8.03
C ALA A 582 2.43 -24.28 -8.99
N LYS A 583 3.38 -24.39 -9.94
CA LYS A 583 3.64 -23.43 -11.03
C LYS A 583 2.53 -23.35 -12.11
N ALA A 584 1.68 -24.37 -12.22
CA ALA A 584 0.66 -24.54 -13.27
C ALA A 584 -0.63 -23.76 -13.07
N ASN A 585 -0.88 -23.24 -11.87
CA ASN A 585 -2.06 -22.39 -11.62
C ASN A 585 -1.87 -20.96 -12.17
N VAL A 586 -0.77 -20.69 -12.88
CA VAL A 586 -0.45 -19.40 -13.47
C VAL A 586 -0.99 -19.35 -14.90
N ARG A 587 -2.00 -18.49 -15.12
CA ARG A 587 -2.55 -18.21 -16.45
C ARG A 587 -1.58 -17.33 -17.21
N ASN A 588 -0.90 -17.91 -18.21
CA ASN A 588 -0.03 -17.16 -19.10
C ASN A 588 -0.36 -17.54 -20.56
N ALA A 589 -1.09 -16.66 -21.24
CA ALA A 589 -1.59 -16.85 -22.60
C ALA A 589 -1.38 -15.56 -23.41
N ALA A 590 -1.16 -15.69 -24.71
CA ALA A 590 -0.98 -14.55 -25.59
C ALA A 590 -2.33 -13.89 -25.91
N SER A 591 -3.39 -14.70 -26.00
CA SER A 591 -4.77 -14.29 -26.10
C SER A 591 -5.63 -15.11 -25.12
N GLY A 592 -6.82 -14.62 -24.76
CA GLY A 592 -7.73 -15.38 -23.91
C GLY A 592 -7.19 -15.68 -22.49
N LEU A 593 -7.39 -16.91 -22.03
CA LEU A 593 -7.10 -17.39 -20.68
C LEU A 593 -6.29 -18.70 -20.65
N GLN A 594 -6.17 -19.41 -21.78
CA GLN A 594 -5.59 -20.74 -21.89
C GLN A 594 -4.45 -20.74 -22.91
N SER A 595 -3.44 -21.55 -22.64
CA SER A 595 -2.35 -21.86 -23.56
C SER A 595 -1.95 -23.33 -23.41
N LEU A 596 -1.14 -23.84 -24.33
CA LEU A 596 -0.40 -25.08 -24.11
C LEU A 596 0.82 -24.75 -23.25
N TRP A 597 1.02 -25.46 -22.14
CA TRP A 597 2.17 -25.21 -21.27
C TRP A 597 3.04 -26.46 -21.14
N GLY A 598 4.30 -26.36 -21.56
CA GLY A 598 5.34 -27.37 -21.38
C GLY A 598 6.25 -26.99 -20.23
N ASP A 599 6.00 -27.53 -19.05
CA ASP A 599 6.73 -27.27 -17.81
C ASP A 599 8.22 -27.65 -17.90
N ASP A 600 9.07 -26.76 -17.40
CA ASP A 600 10.49 -26.98 -17.22
C ASP A 600 10.76 -27.45 -15.79
N HIS A 601 10.80 -28.76 -15.62
CA HIS A 601 10.86 -29.40 -14.31
C HIS A 601 12.24 -29.96 -14.03
N ASP A 602 12.60 -30.03 -12.74
CA ASP A 602 13.84 -30.59 -12.22
C ASP A 602 13.89 -32.13 -12.28
N GLU A 603 13.40 -32.69 -13.38
CA GLU A 603 13.45 -34.11 -13.68
C GLU A 603 13.74 -34.30 -15.16
N LYS A 604 14.68 -35.21 -15.44
CA LYS A 604 15.01 -35.63 -16.79
C LYS A 604 13.78 -36.13 -17.53
N SER A 605 13.36 -35.42 -18.56
CA SER A 605 12.18 -35.79 -19.34
C SER A 605 12.30 -35.42 -20.81
N ASP A 606 11.47 -36.07 -21.61
CA ASP A 606 11.28 -35.77 -23.03
C ASP A 606 9.81 -35.96 -23.32
N SER A 607 9.10 -34.85 -23.52
CA SER A 607 7.65 -34.87 -23.64
C SER A 607 7.17 -33.99 -24.78
N VAL A 608 6.02 -34.37 -25.35
CA VAL A 608 5.44 -33.74 -26.53
C VAL A 608 3.97 -33.41 -26.32
N ILE A 609 3.50 -32.37 -26.99
CA ILE A 609 2.08 -32.15 -27.26
C ILE A 609 1.87 -32.05 -28.78
N ALA A 610 1.05 -32.94 -29.33
CA ALA A 610 0.92 -33.14 -30.76
C ALA A 610 -0.51 -32.90 -31.26
N MET A 611 -0.62 -32.38 -32.48
CA MET A 611 -1.90 -32.30 -33.17
C MET A 611 -2.50 -33.71 -33.39
N THR A 612 -3.80 -33.85 -33.11
CA THR A 612 -4.54 -35.12 -33.29
C THR A 612 -5.09 -35.30 -34.70
N ARG A 613 -5.15 -34.21 -35.48
CA ARG A 613 -5.64 -34.16 -36.86
C ARG A 613 -4.62 -33.53 -37.80
N SER A 614 -4.60 -33.98 -39.05
CA SER A 614 -3.70 -33.45 -40.08
C SER A 614 -4.32 -32.27 -40.83
N VAL A 615 -3.50 -31.30 -41.23
CA VAL A 615 -3.87 -30.16 -42.08
C VAL A 615 -3.31 -30.38 -43.48
N THR A 616 -4.14 -30.28 -44.51
CA THR A 616 -3.70 -30.40 -45.91
C THR A 616 -3.12 -29.09 -46.41
N LEU A 617 -1.87 -29.12 -46.89
CA LEU A 617 -1.13 -27.91 -47.25
C LEU A 617 -1.22 -27.56 -48.75
N PRO A 618 -1.70 -26.36 -49.12
CA PRO A 618 -1.45 -25.76 -50.43
C PRO A 618 0.01 -25.27 -50.59
N ALA A 619 0.41 -24.97 -51.83
CA ALA A 619 1.81 -24.63 -52.18
C ALA A 619 2.38 -23.38 -51.49
N ASN A 620 1.52 -22.49 -51.00
CA ASN A 620 1.88 -21.23 -50.31
C ASN A 620 1.44 -21.24 -48.84
N ALA A 621 1.39 -22.41 -48.21
CA ALA A 621 1.00 -22.56 -46.81
C ALA A 621 2.09 -22.11 -45.83
N TRP A 622 1.64 -21.56 -44.71
CA TRP A 622 2.44 -21.10 -43.59
C TRP A 622 1.87 -21.68 -42.29
N LEU A 623 2.73 -21.81 -41.29
CA LEU A 623 2.35 -21.99 -39.88
C LEU A 623 2.81 -20.75 -39.11
N ALA A 624 1.95 -20.23 -38.24
CA ALA A 624 2.31 -19.26 -37.22
C ALA A 624 1.80 -19.72 -35.86
N PHE A 625 2.52 -19.36 -34.80
CA PHE A 625 2.08 -19.53 -33.42
C PHE A 625 2.74 -18.46 -32.55
N ARG A 626 2.04 -18.06 -31.49
CA ARG A 626 2.62 -17.23 -30.43
C ARG A 626 3.18 -18.12 -29.34
N HIS A 627 4.31 -17.72 -28.79
CA HIS A 627 4.88 -18.45 -27.67
C HIS A 627 5.80 -17.61 -26.82
N MET A 628 5.85 -17.95 -25.54
CA MET A 628 6.82 -17.47 -24.57
C MET A 628 7.55 -18.69 -24.00
N TRP A 629 8.87 -18.64 -23.86
CA TRP A 629 9.62 -19.70 -23.20
C TRP A 629 10.61 -19.14 -22.19
N ASP A 630 10.92 -19.93 -21.17
CA ASP A 630 11.89 -19.65 -20.12
C ASP A 630 12.46 -20.98 -19.61
N PHE A 631 13.62 -21.35 -20.12
CA PHE A 631 14.31 -22.61 -19.80
C PHE A 631 15.58 -22.34 -19.00
N GLU A 632 15.97 -23.31 -18.17
CA GLU A 632 17.19 -23.23 -17.36
C GLU A 632 18.44 -22.90 -18.20
N THR A 633 19.18 -21.88 -17.74
CA THR A 633 20.47 -21.49 -18.30
C THR A 633 21.50 -21.23 -17.22
N GLY A 634 22.76 -21.54 -17.54
CA GLY A 634 23.92 -21.26 -16.70
C GLY A 634 24.78 -20.16 -17.31
N SER A 635 25.15 -19.17 -16.50
CA SER A 635 26.27 -18.29 -16.82
C SER A 635 27.58 -18.94 -16.36
N ASP A 636 28.54 -19.07 -17.27
CA ASP A 636 29.86 -19.56 -16.90
C ASP A 636 30.65 -18.49 -16.12
N ARG A 637 31.05 -18.82 -14.89
CA ARG A 637 31.99 -18.03 -14.07
C ARG A 637 33.44 -18.01 -14.63
N LEU A 638 33.71 -18.70 -15.74
CA LEU A 638 35.03 -18.93 -16.34
C LEU A 638 35.18 -18.41 -17.80
N GLY A 639 34.14 -17.86 -18.42
CA GLY A 639 34.23 -17.15 -19.72
C GLY A 639 33.98 -17.96 -21.01
N ASP A 640 33.44 -19.18 -20.94
CA ASP A 640 33.18 -20.09 -22.08
C ASP A 640 31.79 -19.88 -22.75
N GLY A 641 31.00 -18.90 -22.28
CA GLY A 641 29.67 -18.57 -22.83
C GLY A 641 28.50 -19.26 -22.10
N PRO A 642 27.25 -18.96 -22.48
CA PRO A 642 26.07 -19.49 -21.81
C PRO A 642 25.91 -20.99 -22.04
N SER A 643 25.57 -21.73 -20.98
CA SER A 643 25.24 -23.15 -21.02
C SER A 643 23.73 -23.33 -20.99
N TYR A 644 23.16 -23.90 -22.05
CA TYR A 644 21.73 -24.14 -22.19
C TYR A 644 21.40 -25.58 -21.81
N TYR A 645 20.79 -25.77 -20.65
CA TYR A 645 20.53 -27.10 -20.08
C TYR A 645 19.27 -27.73 -20.66
N ASP A 646 18.22 -26.90 -20.79
CA ASP A 646 16.89 -27.31 -21.23
C ASP A 646 16.40 -26.54 -22.46
N GLY A 647 15.35 -27.07 -23.10
CA GLY A 647 14.85 -26.41 -24.31
C GLY A 647 13.68 -27.09 -25.02
N GLY A 648 13.11 -26.31 -25.93
CA GLY A 648 11.93 -26.66 -26.72
C GLY A 648 12.22 -26.75 -28.23
N VAL A 649 11.65 -27.76 -28.89
CA VAL A 649 11.72 -27.93 -30.36
C VAL A 649 10.33 -28.12 -30.97
N VAL A 650 10.18 -27.71 -32.22
CA VAL A 650 8.99 -27.95 -33.06
C VAL A 650 9.29 -29.05 -34.06
N GLU A 651 8.37 -30.00 -34.18
CA GLU A 651 8.51 -31.12 -35.12
C GLU A 651 7.24 -31.27 -35.95
N TYR A 652 7.40 -31.82 -37.16
CA TYR A 652 6.29 -32.09 -38.07
C TYR A 652 6.30 -33.54 -38.57
N SER A 653 5.13 -34.04 -38.96
CA SER A 653 4.94 -35.36 -39.53
C SER A 653 4.13 -35.27 -40.82
N THR A 654 4.56 -36.00 -41.86
CA THR A 654 3.87 -36.14 -43.15
C THR A 654 3.21 -37.52 -43.33
N ASP A 655 3.34 -38.41 -42.34
CA ASP A 655 2.86 -39.79 -42.34
C ASP A 655 1.85 -40.03 -41.20
N ASN A 656 1.09 -38.99 -40.84
CA ASN A 656 0.02 -39.04 -39.86
C ASN A 656 0.49 -39.40 -38.43
N GLY A 657 1.68 -38.93 -38.05
CA GLY A 657 2.27 -39.05 -36.72
C GLY A 657 3.10 -40.31 -36.49
N ILE A 658 3.40 -41.09 -37.54
CA ILE A 658 4.23 -42.31 -37.43
C ILE A 658 5.70 -41.92 -37.25
N SER A 659 6.21 -40.97 -38.03
CA SER A 659 7.53 -40.39 -37.89
C SER A 659 7.48 -38.86 -37.81
N TRP A 660 8.47 -38.28 -37.13
CA TRP A 660 8.55 -36.85 -36.85
C TRP A 660 9.91 -36.30 -37.27
N GLN A 661 9.90 -35.13 -37.91
CA GLN A 661 11.06 -34.42 -38.43
C GLN A 661 11.19 -33.06 -37.75
N ASP A 662 12.42 -32.60 -37.54
CA ASP A 662 12.69 -31.28 -36.95
C ASP A 662 12.29 -30.14 -37.90
N ALA A 663 11.52 -29.17 -37.40
CA ALA A 663 11.04 -28.04 -38.16
C ALA A 663 12.07 -26.89 -38.29
N ARG A 664 13.29 -27.02 -37.73
CA ARG A 664 14.33 -25.98 -37.75
C ARG A 664 14.50 -25.23 -39.07
N ASN A 665 14.53 -25.98 -40.18
CA ASN A 665 14.79 -25.43 -41.51
C ASN A 665 13.57 -24.77 -42.16
N LEU A 666 12.41 -24.80 -41.51
CA LEU A 666 11.16 -24.19 -42.00
C LEU A 666 10.92 -22.80 -41.41
N PHE A 667 11.57 -22.45 -40.29
CA PHE A 667 11.41 -21.13 -39.67
C PHE A 667 11.90 -20.02 -40.60
N SER A 668 11.04 -19.03 -40.83
CA SER A 668 11.38 -17.77 -41.52
C SER A 668 11.48 -16.59 -40.55
N THR A 669 10.95 -16.74 -39.34
CA THR A 669 10.87 -15.68 -38.32
C THR A 669 10.91 -16.35 -36.95
N ASN A 670 11.74 -15.83 -36.04
CA ASN A 670 11.87 -16.27 -34.65
C ASN A 670 12.00 -17.81 -34.50
N GLY A 671 13.05 -18.38 -35.09
CA GLY A 671 13.40 -19.80 -34.94
C GLY A 671 14.27 -20.07 -33.70
N TYR A 672 14.86 -21.27 -33.64
CA TYR A 672 15.74 -21.69 -32.55
C TYR A 672 16.93 -20.73 -32.34
N VAL A 673 17.24 -20.46 -31.07
CA VAL A 673 18.20 -19.42 -30.66
C VAL A 673 19.51 -19.99 -30.08
N GLY A 674 19.55 -21.28 -29.72
CA GLY A 674 20.75 -21.89 -29.16
C GLY A 674 20.76 -23.42 -29.25
N GLN A 675 21.80 -24.03 -28.67
CA GLN A 675 22.00 -25.47 -28.66
C GLN A 675 21.99 -26.01 -27.24
N ILE A 676 21.14 -26.99 -26.98
CA ILE A 676 21.11 -27.69 -25.69
C ILE A 676 22.45 -28.41 -25.52
N ILE A 677 23.10 -28.27 -24.36
CA ILE A 677 24.38 -28.91 -24.11
C ILE A 677 24.23 -30.43 -23.96
N THR A 678 25.34 -31.17 -24.05
CA THR A 678 25.31 -32.64 -24.05
C THR A 678 25.65 -33.27 -22.71
N THR A 679 26.03 -32.46 -21.71
CA THR A 679 26.67 -32.91 -20.48
C THR A 679 25.72 -33.13 -19.31
N THR A 680 24.44 -32.76 -19.42
CA THR A 680 23.50 -32.76 -18.27
C THR A 680 22.39 -33.80 -18.36
N GLU A 681 22.55 -34.81 -19.20
CA GLU A 681 21.59 -35.90 -19.39
C GLU A 681 20.24 -35.53 -20.03
N ASN A 682 20.01 -34.27 -20.41
CA ASN A 682 18.85 -33.87 -21.21
C ASN A 682 18.71 -34.78 -22.45
N PRO A 683 17.56 -35.46 -22.67
CA PRO A 683 17.37 -36.36 -23.81
C PRO A 683 17.47 -35.67 -25.19
N LEU A 684 17.32 -34.34 -25.25
CA LEU A 684 17.48 -33.51 -26.44
C LEU A 684 18.88 -32.88 -26.57
N GLY A 685 19.81 -33.24 -25.70
CA GLY A 685 21.18 -32.72 -25.69
C GLY A 685 21.84 -32.74 -27.07
N GLY A 686 22.45 -31.62 -27.43
CA GLY A 686 23.08 -31.39 -28.72
C GLY A 686 22.13 -30.91 -29.83
N ARG A 687 20.82 -30.80 -29.59
CA ARG A 687 19.88 -30.22 -30.57
C ARG A 687 19.87 -28.70 -30.50
N GLN A 688 19.61 -28.09 -31.64
CA GLN A 688 19.26 -26.68 -31.69
C GLN A 688 17.80 -26.53 -31.31
N ALA A 689 17.51 -25.55 -30.45
CA ALA A 689 16.23 -25.42 -29.78
C ALA A 689 15.93 -23.95 -29.42
N PHE A 690 14.69 -23.71 -29.01
CA PHE A 690 14.38 -22.59 -28.12
C PHE A 690 14.99 -22.92 -26.75
N VAL A 691 15.90 -22.06 -26.30
CA VAL A 691 16.63 -22.17 -25.04
C VAL A 691 16.62 -20.79 -24.40
N ASP A 692 17.02 -20.68 -23.14
CA ASP A 692 17.00 -19.41 -22.40
C ASP A 692 15.58 -18.84 -22.26
N SER A 693 15.46 -17.53 -22.14
CA SER A 693 14.17 -16.83 -22.04
C SER A 693 13.85 -16.02 -23.30
N SER A 694 12.58 -16.03 -23.71
CA SER A 694 12.06 -15.16 -24.77
C SER A 694 11.61 -13.78 -24.27
N ARG A 695 11.53 -13.59 -22.94
CA ARG A 695 11.15 -12.32 -22.29
C ARG A 695 9.77 -11.81 -22.72
N GLY A 696 8.85 -12.73 -22.96
CA GLY A 696 7.46 -12.47 -23.37
C GLY A 696 7.05 -13.24 -24.61
N PHE A 697 5.82 -13.02 -25.06
CA PHE A 697 5.27 -13.69 -26.24
C PHE A 697 5.85 -13.13 -27.54
N LEU A 698 6.38 -14.03 -28.36
CA LEU A 698 6.85 -13.77 -29.72
C LEU A 698 5.97 -14.49 -30.74
N LEU A 699 5.90 -13.96 -31.97
CA LEU A 699 5.29 -14.66 -33.11
C LEU A 699 6.38 -15.39 -33.91
N SER A 700 6.26 -16.71 -34.05
CA SER A 700 7.11 -17.51 -34.95
C SER A 700 6.37 -17.88 -36.21
N LYS A 701 7.08 -17.85 -37.36
CA LYS A 701 6.53 -18.20 -38.67
C LYS A 701 7.36 -19.27 -39.36
N LEU A 702 6.70 -20.27 -39.92
CA LEU A 702 7.30 -21.35 -40.70
C LEU A 702 6.74 -21.35 -42.13
N ASN A 703 7.64 -21.37 -43.10
CA ASN A 703 7.28 -21.57 -44.51
C ASN A 703 7.10 -23.06 -44.78
N LEU A 704 5.87 -23.48 -45.10
CA LEU A 704 5.53 -24.88 -45.31
C LEU A 704 5.50 -25.28 -46.79
N SER A 705 5.87 -24.38 -47.70
CA SER A 705 5.79 -24.61 -49.17
C SER A 705 6.53 -25.86 -49.63
N THR A 706 7.65 -26.22 -48.98
CA THR A 706 8.45 -27.41 -49.29
C THR A 706 7.76 -28.72 -48.90
N LEU A 707 6.74 -28.67 -48.04
CA LEU A 707 5.95 -29.82 -47.60
C LEU A 707 4.69 -30.01 -48.44
N ALA A 708 4.31 -29.03 -49.26
CA ALA A 708 3.13 -29.12 -50.11
C ALA A 708 3.39 -29.99 -51.37
N PRO A 709 2.38 -30.70 -51.91
CA PRO A 709 1.03 -30.88 -51.37
C PRO A 709 0.95 -32.15 -50.49
N SER A 710 1.23 -32.01 -49.20
CA SER A 710 1.10 -33.09 -48.21
C SER A 710 0.12 -32.69 -47.10
N SER A 711 -0.43 -33.67 -46.41
CA SER A 711 -1.12 -33.44 -45.13
C SER A 711 -0.10 -33.54 -44.00
N VAL A 712 -0.06 -32.55 -43.12
CA VAL A 712 0.92 -32.46 -42.03
C VAL A 712 0.28 -32.43 -40.66
N ARG A 713 1.01 -32.90 -39.65
CA ARG A 713 0.75 -32.64 -38.23
C ARG A 713 1.97 -31.97 -37.63
N PHE A 714 1.76 -31.06 -36.69
CA PHE A 714 2.83 -30.47 -35.90
C PHE A 714 2.74 -30.91 -34.45
N ARG A 715 3.89 -30.87 -33.76
CA ARG A 715 3.99 -31.06 -32.31
C ARG A 715 5.04 -30.14 -31.73
N PHE A 716 4.82 -29.76 -30.48
CA PHE A 716 5.79 -29.08 -29.64
C PHE A 716 6.40 -30.10 -28.69
N ARG A 717 7.70 -29.97 -28.41
CA ARG A 717 8.47 -30.94 -27.64
C ARG A 717 9.40 -30.21 -26.69
N VAL A 718 9.41 -30.61 -25.43
CA VAL A 718 10.31 -30.11 -24.38
C VAL A 718 11.21 -31.25 -23.94
N GLY A 719 12.50 -30.97 -23.81
CA GLY A 719 13.46 -31.83 -23.15
C GLY A 719 14.00 -31.13 -21.92
N THR A 720 13.97 -31.82 -20.79
CA THR A 720 14.48 -31.32 -19.50
C THR A 720 15.56 -32.24 -18.95
N ASP A 721 16.37 -31.72 -18.05
CA ASP A 721 17.48 -32.41 -17.41
C ASP A 721 17.20 -32.72 -15.92
N SER A 722 18.19 -33.25 -15.19
CA SER A 722 18.05 -33.45 -13.74
C SER A 722 18.72 -32.32 -12.96
N GLY A 723 17.95 -31.30 -12.60
CA GLY A 723 18.42 -30.11 -11.88
C GLY A 723 17.42 -28.98 -12.08
N VAL A 724 17.36 -28.04 -11.12
CA VAL A 724 16.64 -26.74 -11.17
C VAL A 724 15.72 -26.49 -12.38
N GLY A 725 14.38 -26.51 -12.19
CA GLY A 725 13.43 -26.19 -13.28
C GLY A 725 12.98 -24.72 -13.31
N HIS A 726 12.75 -24.16 -14.51
CA HIS A 726 12.21 -22.81 -14.74
C HIS A 726 10.69 -22.80 -15.05
N TRP A 727 10.17 -21.81 -15.79
CA TRP A 727 8.75 -21.76 -16.17
C TRP A 727 8.42 -22.63 -17.39
N GLY A 728 9.39 -22.92 -18.27
CA GLY A 728 9.17 -23.71 -19.48
C GLY A 728 8.50 -22.94 -20.60
N TRP A 729 7.61 -23.58 -21.36
CA TRP A 729 7.17 -23.10 -22.66
C TRP A 729 5.66 -22.96 -22.78
N PHE A 730 5.18 -21.73 -22.95
CA PHE A 730 3.79 -21.40 -23.25
C PHE A 730 3.61 -21.21 -24.77
N VAL A 731 2.64 -21.91 -25.36
CA VAL A 731 2.31 -21.83 -26.79
C VAL A 731 0.82 -21.53 -26.96
N ASP A 732 0.52 -20.57 -27.83
CA ASP A 732 -0.82 -20.04 -28.06
C ASP A 732 -1.02 -19.59 -29.52
N ASP A 733 -2.25 -19.25 -29.89
CA ASP A 733 -2.62 -18.68 -31.21
C ASP A 733 -2.03 -19.48 -32.41
N VAL A 734 -2.30 -20.78 -32.49
CA VAL A 734 -1.71 -21.65 -33.54
C VAL A 734 -2.52 -21.59 -34.84
N GLN A 735 -1.90 -21.11 -35.92
CA GLN A 735 -2.52 -20.90 -37.23
C GLN A 735 -1.79 -21.62 -38.37
N PHE A 736 -2.54 -22.34 -39.20
CA PHE A 736 -2.12 -22.64 -40.56
C PHE A 736 -2.85 -21.70 -41.50
N TYR A 737 -2.15 -21.06 -42.42
CA TYR A 737 -2.75 -20.09 -43.31
C TYR A 737 -2.06 -20.01 -44.67
N THR A 738 -2.70 -19.33 -45.61
CA THR A 738 -2.08 -18.84 -46.84
C THR A 738 -2.22 -17.33 -46.90
N CYS A 739 -1.34 -16.64 -47.63
CA CYS A 739 -1.54 -15.24 -47.94
C CYS A 739 -2.18 -15.10 -49.33
N ALA A 740 -3.29 -14.37 -49.40
CA ALA A 740 -4.00 -14.10 -50.65
C ALA A 740 -4.38 -12.61 -50.74
N ALA A 741 -4.49 -12.10 -51.97
CA ALA A 741 -5.06 -10.79 -52.22
C ALA A 741 -6.56 -10.84 -51.88
N GLY A 742 -6.97 -10.09 -50.87
CA GLY A 742 -8.37 -10.02 -50.46
C GLY A 742 -8.56 -8.93 -49.41
N ASN A 743 -9.35 -7.92 -49.76
CA ASN A 743 -9.91 -6.96 -48.80
C ASN A 743 -10.95 -7.68 -47.97
N THR A 744 -10.92 -7.48 -46.66
CA THR A 744 -11.95 -7.91 -45.72
C THR A 744 -12.69 -6.68 -45.22
N ALA A 745 -13.95 -6.81 -44.77
CA ALA A 745 -14.66 -5.66 -44.22
C ALA A 745 -14.00 -5.18 -42.92
N PRO A 746 -14.05 -3.88 -42.59
CA PRO A 746 -13.51 -3.36 -41.35
C PRO A 746 -14.13 -4.04 -40.14
N TYR A 747 -13.32 -4.42 -39.15
CA TYR A 747 -13.78 -4.84 -37.84
C TYR A 747 -14.01 -3.60 -36.97
N VAL A 748 -15.08 -3.61 -36.16
CA VAL A 748 -15.40 -2.49 -35.27
C VAL A 748 -15.63 -2.99 -33.85
N ALA A 749 -14.84 -2.48 -32.91
CA ALA A 749 -15.02 -2.70 -31.49
C ALA A 749 -16.27 -1.96 -30.96
N ALA A 750 -16.77 -2.38 -29.79
CA ALA A 750 -17.93 -1.75 -29.18
C ALA A 750 -17.63 -0.29 -28.78
N ILE A 751 -18.38 0.67 -29.36
CA ILE A 751 -18.23 2.10 -29.04
C ILE A 751 -18.98 2.42 -27.73
N PRO A 752 -18.34 3.05 -26.73
CA PRO A 752 -18.97 3.37 -25.45
C PRO A 752 -20.20 4.27 -25.57
N ARG A 753 -21.17 4.07 -24.66
CA ARG A 753 -22.37 4.91 -24.57
C ARG A 753 -22.01 6.36 -24.21
N GLN A 754 -22.58 7.30 -24.94
CA GLN A 754 -22.40 8.73 -24.73
C GLN A 754 -23.53 9.30 -23.88
N THR A 755 -23.22 10.00 -22.79
CA THR A 755 -24.23 10.62 -21.92
C THR A 755 -24.01 12.13 -21.86
N LEU A 756 -25.04 12.90 -22.18
CA LEU A 756 -25.05 14.36 -22.22
C LEU A 756 -26.15 14.92 -21.32
N GLN A 757 -25.95 16.14 -20.83
CA GLN A 757 -27.00 16.92 -20.20
C GLN A 757 -27.89 17.58 -21.26
N GLN A 758 -29.12 17.97 -20.89
CA GLN A 758 -30.03 18.70 -21.78
C GLN A 758 -29.33 20.00 -22.25
N ASN A 759 -29.23 20.18 -23.57
CA ASN A 759 -28.48 21.23 -24.24
C ASN A 759 -26.94 21.13 -24.18
N GLY A 760 -26.38 20.07 -23.58
CA GLY A 760 -24.95 19.78 -23.61
C GLY A 760 -24.49 19.24 -24.96
N GLN A 761 -23.22 19.46 -25.30
CA GLN A 761 -22.60 18.97 -26.53
C GLN A 761 -21.35 18.16 -26.21
N SER A 762 -21.05 17.13 -27.00
CA SER A 762 -19.76 16.43 -27.01
C SER A 762 -19.17 16.56 -28.41
N THR A 763 -18.03 17.25 -28.49
CA THR A 763 -17.33 17.53 -29.75
C THR A 763 -15.89 17.05 -29.63
N GLY A 764 -15.39 16.30 -30.61
CA GLY A 764 -13.98 15.86 -30.67
C GLY A 764 -13.59 14.76 -29.66
N GLN A 765 -14.52 14.24 -28.86
CA GLN A 765 -14.21 13.25 -27.81
C GLN A 765 -14.33 11.79 -28.26
N ILE A 766 -15.02 11.53 -29.38
CA ILE A 766 -15.20 10.18 -29.90
C ILE A 766 -14.38 10.05 -31.18
N ASP A 767 -13.16 9.57 -31.03
CA ASP A 767 -12.28 9.24 -32.16
C ASP A 767 -12.65 7.86 -32.73
N LEU A 768 -13.33 7.83 -33.88
CA LEU A 768 -13.78 6.59 -34.49
C LEU A 768 -12.64 5.70 -34.99
N TRP A 769 -11.45 6.26 -35.24
CA TRP A 769 -10.28 5.48 -35.66
C TRP A 769 -9.77 4.58 -34.54
N SER A 770 -10.04 4.94 -33.28
CA SER A 770 -9.69 4.11 -32.13
C SER A 770 -10.57 2.85 -32.01
N TYR A 771 -11.66 2.76 -32.78
CA TYR A 771 -12.64 1.66 -32.67
C TYR A 771 -12.81 0.85 -33.95
N ALA A 772 -12.32 1.31 -35.09
CA ALA A 772 -12.38 0.59 -36.36
C ALA A 772 -10.98 0.17 -36.80
N ILE A 773 -10.81 -1.12 -37.08
CA ILE A 773 -9.57 -1.70 -37.56
C ILE A 773 -9.88 -2.46 -38.83
N ASP A 774 -9.10 -2.20 -39.87
CA ASP A 774 -9.10 -3.00 -41.07
C ASP A 774 -7.66 -3.49 -41.32
N MET A 775 -7.51 -4.78 -41.59
CA MET A 775 -6.19 -5.39 -41.74
C MET A 775 -5.52 -5.02 -43.07
N GLN A 776 -6.26 -4.43 -44.01
CA GLN A 776 -5.78 -4.04 -45.34
C GLN A 776 -5.74 -2.52 -45.53
N ASP A 777 -6.67 -1.80 -44.90
CA ASP A 777 -6.83 -0.35 -45.00
C ASP A 777 -6.54 0.35 -43.65
N PRO A 778 -5.53 1.23 -43.55
CA PRO A 778 -5.30 1.97 -42.30
C PRO A 778 -6.48 2.91 -41.99
N ALA A 779 -6.69 3.25 -40.72
CA ALA A 779 -7.91 3.95 -40.27
C ALA A 779 -8.16 5.29 -41.00
N GLU A 780 -7.09 5.93 -41.49
CA GLU A 780 -7.07 7.16 -42.29
C GLU A 780 -7.83 7.06 -43.62
N VAL A 781 -7.86 5.88 -44.24
CA VAL A 781 -8.46 5.67 -45.58
C VAL A 781 -9.84 5.02 -45.52
N LEU A 782 -10.29 4.60 -44.33
CA LEU A 782 -11.65 4.14 -44.10
C LEU A 782 -12.64 5.32 -44.22
N THR A 783 -13.80 5.08 -44.80
CA THR A 783 -14.86 6.09 -44.93
C THR A 783 -15.93 5.86 -43.87
N TYR A 784 -16.21 6.88 -43.05
CA TYR A 784 -17.21 6.84 -42.00
C TYR A 784 -18.41 7.68 -42.42
N THR A 785 -19.62 7.10 -42.38
CA THR A 785 -20.85 7.80 -42.74
C THR A 785 -21.96 7.53 -41.74
N LEU A 786 -22.75 8.57 -41.42
CA LEU A 786 -23.93 8.42 -40.57
C LEU A 786 -25.04 7.72 -41.35
N ALA A 787 -25.65 6.69 -40.75
CA ALA A 787 -26.80 6.04 -41.35
C ALA A 787 -27.99 7.02 -41.45
N SER A 788 -28.75 6.93 -42.55
CA SER A 788 -29.86 7.85 -42.89
C SER A 788 -31.05 7.85 -41.91
N SER A 789 -31.03 6.96 -40.92
CA SER A 789 -32.06 6.80 -39.89
C SER A 789 -31.70 7.43 -38.54
N ALA A 790 -30.55 8.11 -38.41
CA ALA A 790 -30.18 8.77 -37.16
C ALA A 790 -31.23 9.82 -36.76
N PRO A 791 -31.74 9.83 -35.52
CA PRO A 791 -32.74 10.80 -35.11
C PRO A 791 -32.14 12.21 -35.14
N ILE A 792 -32.64 13.04 -36.06
CA ILE A 792 -32.21 14.44 -36.32
C ILE A 792 -32.15 15.27 -35.02
N SER A 793 -32.96 14.92 -34.01
CA SER A 793 -33.05 15.58 -32.72
C SER A 793 -31.86 15.36 -31.77
N ALA A 794 -31.04 14.33 -32.00
CA ALA A 794 -29.79 14.09 -31.26
C ALA A 794 -28.60 14.93 -31.78
N GLY A 795 -28.77 15.55 -32.95
CA GLY A 795 -27.82 16.48 -33.57
C GLY A 795 -26.41 15.90 -33.72
N VAL A 796 -26.30 14.71 -34.31
CA VAL A 796 -25.02 14.05 -34.53
C VAL A 796 -24.40 14.48 -35.86
N SER A 797 -23.12 14.84 -35.84
CA SER A 797 -22.32 15.13 -37.03
C SER A 797 -21.00 14.38 -36.98
N LEU A 798 -20.32 14.33 -38.13
CA LEU A 798 -19.00 13.75 -38.25
C LEU A 798 -18.05 14.84 -38.76
N ASP A 799 -16.94 15.02 -38.06
CA ASP A 799 -15.88 15.96 -38.45
C ASP A 799 -14.66 15.19 -38.97
N ASP A 800 -14.09 15.68 -40.06
CA ASP A 800 -12.84 15.21 -40.68
C ASP A 800 -12.74 13.69 -40.86
N ASN A 801 -13.88 13.01 -41.06
CA ASN A 801 -13.93 11.56 -41.24
C ASN A 801 -13.30 10.78 -40.05
N ARG A 802 -13.35 11.35 -38.85
CA ARG A 802 -12.69 10.82 -37.65
C ARG A 802 -13.50 11.02 -36.37
N TYR A 803 -13.95 12.24 -36.10
CA TYR A 803 -14.59 12.55 -34.83
C TYR A 803 -16.11 12.56 -34.95
N LEU A 804 -16.77 11.78 -34.10
CA LEU A 804 -18.23 11.82 -33.96
C LEU A 804 -18.62 12.89 -32.94
N ASN A 805 -19.39 13.87 -33.38
CA ASN A 805 -19.89 14.95 -32.54
C ASN A 805 -21.38 14.78 -32.24
N ILE A 806 -21.80 15.14 -31.04
CA ILE A 806 -23.19 15.05 -30.60
C ILE A 806 -23.61 16.40 -30.04
N ALA A 807 -24.56 17.04 -30.70
CA ALA A 807 -25.08 18.37 -30.42
C ALA A 807 -26.62 18.38 -30.48
N PRO A 808 -27.31 17.81 -29.46
CA PRO A 808 -28.76 17.65 -29.48
C PRO A 808 -29.51 18.98 -29.61
N GLN A 809 -30.67 18.96 -30.27
CA GLN A 809 -31.51 20.17 -30.38
C GLN A 809 -31.90 20.69 -29.00
N GLN A 810 -32.04 22.01 -28.88
CA GLN A 810 -32.38 22.65 -27.60
C GLN A 810 -33.64 22.03 -26.99
N GLY A 811 -33.54 21.57 -25.75
CA GLY A 811 -34.61 20.90 -25.02
C GLY A 811 -34.71 19.38 -25.23
N PHE A 812 -33.90 18.77 -26.11
CA PHE A 812 -33.93 17.33 -26.37
C PHE A 812 -33.52 16.51 -25.14
N ILE A 813 -34.33 15.51 -24.81
CA ILE A 813 -34.10 14.51 -23.76
C ILE A 813 -34.47 13.16 -24.38
N GLY A 814 -33.62 12.14 -24.25
CA GLY A 814 -33.89 10.82 -24.83
C GLY A 814 -32.65 9.94 -24.91
N SER A 815 -32.82 8.68 -25.31
CA SER A 815 -31.70 7.73 -25.46
C SER A 815 -31.60 7.12 -26.86
N PRO A 816 -31.29 7.92 -27.89
CA PRO A 816 -31.20 7.42 -29.25
C PRO A 816 -29.95 6.56 -29.45
N THR A 817 -29.98 5.65 -30.44
CA THR A 817 -28.78 4.96 -30.93
C THR A 817 -28.51 5.44 -32.34
N VAL A 818 -27.27 5.82 -32.62
CA VAL A 818 -26.81 6.26 -33.95
C VAL A 818 -25.97 5.16 -34.57
N SER A 819 -26.28 4.81 -35.81
CA SER A 819 -25.48 3.86 -36.57
C SER A 819 -24.48 4.60 -37.45
N VAL A 820 -23.22 4.19 -37.38
CA VAL A 820 -22.14 4.68 -38.25
C VAL A 820 -21.75 3.54 -39.17
N LEU A 821 -21.83 3.75 -40.48
CA LEU A 821 -21.33 2.82 -41.50
C LEU A 821 -19.85 3.13 -41.75
N ILE A 822 -18.99 2.13 -41.60
CA ILE A 822 -17.56 2.20 -41.87
C ILE A 822 -17.27 1.33 -43.08
N SER A 823 -16.73 1.93 -44.14
CA SER A 823 -16.40 1.26 -45.40
C SER A 823 -14.91 1.35 -45.69
N ASP A 824 -14.36 0.26 -46.21
CA ASP A 824 -12.98 0.17 -46.68
C ASP A 824 -12.82 0.67 -48.13
N THR A 825 -11.60 0.65 -48.68
CA THR A 825 -11.34 1.05 -50.07
C THR A 825 -11.85 0.03 -51.10
N GLY A 826 -12.15 -1.19 -50.65
CA GLY A 826 -12.78 -2.27 -51.40
C GLY A 826 -14.32 -2.22 -51.48
N ASN A 827 -14.95 -1.24 -50.84
CA ASN A 827 -16.41 -1.11 -50.66
C ASN A 827 -17.06 -2.22 -49.81
N LEU A 828 -16.30 -2.91 -48.96
CA LEU A 828 -16.86 -3.73 -47.89
C LEU A 828 -17.07 -2.86 -46.66
N ALA A 829 -18.15 -3.12 -45.91
CA ALA A 829 -18.57 -2.23 -44.85
C ALA A 829 -19.11 -2.97 -43.63
N THR A 830 -18.88 -2.39 -42.46
CA THR A 830 -19.43 -2.79 -41.16
C THR A 830 -20.20 -1.62 -40.56
N THR A 831 -21.21 -1.91 -39.75
CA THR A 831 -22.00 -0.88 -39.07
C THR A 831 -21.76 -0.92 -37.57
N ALA A 832 -21.34 0.21 -37.01
CA ALA A 832 -21.19 0.42 -35.57
C ALA A 832 -22.45 1.07 -34.98
N SER A 833 -22.80 0.70 -33.76
CA SER A 833 -23.90 1.33 -33.01
C SER A 833 -23.36 2.17 -31.86
N VAL A 834 -23.71 3.45 -31.84
CA VAL A 834 -23.32 4.42 -30.80
C VAL A 834 -24.56 4.78 -29.98
N PRO A 835 -24.74 4.21 -28.77
CA PRO A 835 -25.84 4.57 -27.91
C PRO A 835 -25.59 5.95 -27.25
N ILE A 836 -26.59 6.83 -27.28
CA ILE A 836 -26.55 8.19 -26.73
C ILE A 836 -27.65 8.31 -25.65
N ALA A 837 -27.44 9.11 -24.61
CA ALA A 837 -28.43 9.46 -23.61
C ALA A 837 -28.35 10.95 -23.22
N VAL A 838 -29.43 11.71 -23.40
CA VAL A 838 -29.55 13.14 -23.05
C VAL A 838 -30.60 13.31 -21.94
N ARG A 839 -30.27 13.99 -20.82
CA ARG A 839 -31.11 14.03 -19.59
C ARG A 839 -31.42 15.45 -19.09
N ASP A 840 -32.60 15.65 -18.45
CA ASP A 840 -33.08 16.93 -17.88
C ASP A 840 -32.60 17.14 -16.43
N ASP A 841 -32.21 18.37 -16.09
CA ASP A 841 -31.38 18.70 -14.92
C ASP A 841 -32.17 19.41 -13.80
N ARG A 842 -33.35 18.88 -13.42
CA ARG A 842 -34.05 19.36 -12.20
C ARG A 842 -33.51 18.81 -10.88
N LEU A 843 -32.33 18.19 -10.89
CA LEU A 843 -31.57 17.89 -9.68
C LEU A 843 -30.09 18.14 -10.00
N VAL A 844 -29.48 19.11 -9.33
CA VAL A 844 -28.02 19.30 -9.35
C VAL A 844 -27.37 18.03 -8.82
N HIS A 845 -26.74 17.28 -9.73
CA HIS A 845 -25.88 16.15 -9.42
C HIS A 845 -24.46 16.47 -9.88
N LEU A 846 -23.52 16.52 -8.94
CA LEU A 846 -22.08 16.36 -9.23
C LEU A 846 -21.87 14.97 -9.87
N PRO A 847 -20.93 14.82 -10.82
CA PRO A 847 -20.87 13.66 -11.70
C PRO A 847 -20.51 12.39 -10.91
N VAL A 848 -21.37 11.38 -10.98
CA VAL A 848 -21.02 9.99 -10.69
C VAL A 848 -20.78 9.31 -12.04
N VAL A 849 -19.52 9.05 -12.33
CA VAL A 849 -19.10 8.11 -13.38
C VAL A 849 -19.55 6.72 -12.95
N LEU A 850 -20.46 6.09 -13.71
CA LEU A 850 -20.72 4.66 -13.60
C LEU A 850 -19.72 3.93 -14.51
N LYS A 851 -18.53 3.66 -13.97
CA LYS A 851 -17.66 2.61 -14.52
C LYS A 851 -18.18 1.28 -13.97
N GLN A 852 -18.59 0.37 -14.84
CA GLN A 852 -18.60 -1.05 -14.47
C GLN A 852 -17.14 -1.43 -14.39
N GLU A 853 -16.58 -1.39 -13.17
CA GLU A 853 -15.25 -1.93 -12.91
C GLU A 853 -15.28 -3.45 -13.13
N PRO A 854 -14.22 -4.04 -13.72
CA PRO A 854 -14.08 -5.49 -13.76
C PRO A 854 -14.11 -6.06 -12.34
N ILE A 855 -14.52 -7.33 -12.23
CA ILE A 855 -14.40 -8.09 -10.98
C ILE A 855 -12.94 -7.98 -10.52
N LYS A 856 -12.69 -7.46 -9.32
CA LYS A 856 -11.33 -7.41 -8.77
C LYS A 856 -10.99 -8.84 -8.35
N LEU A 857 -10.01 -9.45 -9.04
CA LEU A 857 -9.41 -10.74 -8.66
C LEU A 857 -8.76 -10.61 -7.26
N PRO A 858 -8.68 -11.70 -6.50
CA PRO A 858 -9.00 -11.70 -5.08
C PRO A 858 -8.06 -10.84 -4.23
N ALA A 859 -8.63 -10.04 -3.33
CA ALA A 859 -7.85 -9.45 -2.25
C ALA A 859 -7.54 -10.56 -1.23
N GLU A 860 -6.26 -10.90 -1.08
CA GLU A 860 -5.79 -11.70 0.04
C GLU A 860 -5.60 -10.79 1.24
N ILE A 861 -6.38 -11.04 2.28
CA ILE A 861 -6.30 -10.30 3.54
C ILE A 861 -5.68 -11.21 4.58
N TYR A 862 -4.55 -10.76 5.12
CA TYR A 862 -3.83 -11.44 6.19
C TYR A 862 -4.44 -11.11 7.55
N THR A 863 -4.22 -12.01 8.50
CA THR A 863 -4.72 -11.87 9.86
C THR A 863 -4.06 -10.68 10.55
N VAL A 864 -4.84 -9.86 11.24
CA VAL A 864 -4.33 -8.71 12.03
C VAL A 864 -4.27 -9.01 13.52
N GLU A 865 -5.00 -10.03 13.96
CA GLU A 865 -5.02 -10.45 15.36
C GLU A 865 -5.45 -11.91 15.47
N GLU A 866 -4.65 -12.74 16.15
CA GLU A 866 -4.98 -14.12 16.50
C GLU A 866 -4.46 -14.52 17.89
N THR A 867 -5.11 -15.51 18.48
CA THR A 867 -4.63 -16.12 19.73
C THR A 867 -5.22 -17.51 19.91
N ALA A 868 -4.53 -18.38 20.63
CA ALA A 868 -5.05 -19.67 21.09
C ALA A 868 -5.55 -19.55 22.54
N ILE A 869 -6.56 -20.35 22.88
CA ILE A 869 -7.08 -20.49 24.24
C ILE A 869 -7.24 -21.97 24.58
N ASN A 870 -6.98 -22.28 25.85
CA ASN A 870 -6.91 -23.65 26.33
C ASN A 870 -7.68 -23.81 27.65
N LEU A 871 -8.66 -24.71 27.66
CA LEU A 871 -9.48 -25.03 28.84
C LEU A 871 -8.66 -25.57 30.01
N THR A 872 -7.53 -26.23 29.75
CA THR A 872 -6.67 -26.80 30.81
C THR A 872 -5.85 -25.74 31.54
N ALA A 873 -5.67 -24.58 30.92
CA ALA A 873 -5.00 -23.42 31.50
C ALA A 873 -5.89 -22.19 31.29
N PRO A 874 -7.02 -22.11 32.01
CA PRO A 874 -8.14 -21.30 31.57
C PRO A 874 -7.95 -19.79 31.76
N ASP A 875 -6.95 -19.39 32.54
CA ASP A 875 -6.53 -18.00 32.76
C ASP A 875 -5.21 -17.66 32.04
N ALA A 876 -4.63 -18.62 31.29
CA ALA A 876 -3.43 -18.37 30.50
C ALA A 876 -3.79 -17.64 29.20
N ASN A 877 -2.95 -16.68 28.84
CA ASN A 877 -3.00 -15.96 27.58
C ASN A 877 -1.89 -16.49 26.65
N TYR A 878 -2.20 -16.64 25.37
CA TYR A 878 -1.27 -17.14 24.36
C TYR A 878 -1.17 -16.19 23.16
N CYS A 879 -1.20 -14.87 23.39
CA CYS A 879 -0.80 -13.94 22.35
C CYS A 879 0.67 -14.22 21.98
N HIS A 880 0.98 -14.28 20.69
CA HIS A 880 2.23 -14.83 20.14
C HIS A 880 2.38 -16.35 20.17
N ALA A 881 1.29 -17.11 20.36
CA ALA A 881 1.34 -18.54 20.05
C ALA A 881 1.81 -18.74 18.60
N LEU A 882 2.86 -19.53 18.41
CA LEU A 882 3.39 -19.85 17.09
C LEU A 882 2.40 -20.65 16.23
N THR A 883 1.39 -21.23 16.87
CA THR A 883 0.38 -22.08 16.22
C THR A 883 -1.01 -21.79 16.75
N MET A 884 -1.98 -21.99 15.86
CA MET A 884 -3.40 -21.98 16.17
C MET A 884 -3.89 -23.39 16.45
N VAL A 885 -4.84 -23.56 17.37
CA VAL A 885 -5.32 -24.89 17.78
C VAL A 885 -6.83 -24.96 17.92
N ALA A 886 -7.42 -26.06 17.47
CA ALA A 886 -8.85 -26.32 17.61
C ALA A 886 -9.12 -27.77 18.05
N GLY A 887 -9.89 -27.93 19.12
CA GLY A 887 -10.26 -29.21 19.71
C GLY A 887 -11.34 -29.00 20.79
N ASN A 888 -11.66 -30.03 21.56
CA ASN A 888 -12.64 -29.87 22.65
C ASN A 888 -12.12 -28.96 23.79
N ARG A 889 -10.80 -29.01 24.06
CA ARG A 889 -10.14 -28.18 25.08
C ARG A 889 -9.39 -26.97 24.51
N TYR A 890 -9.41 -26.80 23.19
CA TYR A 890 -8.59 -25.82 22.48
C TYR A 890 -9.46 -25.04 21.50
N ALA A 891 -9.28 -23.73 21.46
CA ALA A 891 -9.89 -22.92 20.43
C ALA A 891 -8.94 -21.80 20.03
N SER A 892 -9.13 -21.24 18.84
CA SER A 892 -8.38 -20.09 18.36
C SER A 892 -9.30 -19.00 17.87
N LEU A 893 -8.93 -17.76 18.18
CA LEU A 893 -9.57 -16.56 17.67
C LEU A 893 -8.72 -15.98 16.54
N ILE A 894 -9.37 -15.46 15.51
CA ILE A 894 -8.75 -14.87 14.32
C ILE A 894 -9.53 -13.62 13.90
N LYS A 895 -8.85 -12.56 13.50
CA LYS A 895 -9.46 -11.33 13.02
C LYS A 895 -8.72 -10.79 11.80
N PHE A 896 -9.49 -10.28 10.85
CA PHE A 896 -8.98 -9.70 9.60
C PHE A 896 -9.37 -8.22 9.54
N ASN A 897 -8.52 -7.37 8.96
CA ASN A 897 -8.89 -6.00 8.63
C ASN A 897 -9.49 -5.95 7.23
N VAL A 898 -10.80 -5.69 7.14
CA VAL A 898 -11.52 -5.58 5.86
C VAL A 898 -11.85 -4.13 5.49
N ALA A 899 -11.25 -3.15 6.17
CA ALA A 899 -11.56 -1.73 6.01
C ALA A 899 -11.22 -1.19 4.61
N ASP A 900 -10.23 -1.80 3.94
CA ASP A 900 -9.78 -1.40 2.60
C ASP A 900 -10.74 -1.89 1.50
N ILE A 901 -11.71 -2.75 1.83
CA ILE A 901 -12.78 -3.11 0.91
C ILE A 901 -13.87 -2.03 0.95
N PRO A 902 -14.22 -1.39 -0.18
CA PRO A 902 -15.20 -0.32 -0.21
C PRO A 902 -16.53 -0.74 0.42
N GLN A 903 -17.10 0.09 1.30
CA GLN A 903 -18.41 -0.18 1.89
C GLN A 903 -19.49 -0.31 0.80
N ARG A 904 -20.45 -1.22 1.00
CA ARG A 904 -21.56 -1.53 0.07
C ARG A 904 -21.16 -2.29 -1.20
N THR A 905 -19.97 -2.89 -1.19
CA THR A 905 -19.51 -3.84 -2.21
C THR A 905 -20.28 -5.16 -2.17
N ILE A 906 -20.56 -5.75 -3.34
CA ILE A 906 -21.15 -7.09 -3.44
C ILE A 906 -20.01 -8.12 -3.42
N ILE A 907 -19.96 -8.93 -2.38
CA ILE A 907 -19.03 -10.05 -2.27
C ILE A 907 -19.57 -11.21 -3.10
N GLN A 908 -18.82 -11.58 -4.14
CA GLN A 908 -19.15 -12.71 -5.02
C GLN A 908 -18.70 -14.04 -4.41
N GLY A 909 -17.64 -14.02 -3.61
CA GLY A 909 -17.17 -15.16 -2.82
C GLY A 909 -16.12 -14.73 -1.81
N ALA A 910 -16.10 -15.32 -0.62
CA ALA A 910 -15.02 -15.16 0.34
C ALA A 910 -14.64 -16.50 0.99
N GLN A 911 -13.34 -16.78 1.06
CA GLN A 911 -12.80 -18.04 1.52
C GLN A 911 -11.73 -17.80 2.60
N LEU A 912 -11.86 -18.44 3.75
CA LEU A 912 -10.84 -18.49 4.78
C LEU A 912 -10.03 -19.77 4.63
N SER A 913 -8.75 -19.63 4.30
CA SER A 913 -7.79 -20.72 4.14
C SER A 913 -6.93 -20.88 5.40
N LEU A 914 -6.87 -22.09 5.93
CA LEU A 914 -6.06 -22.47 7.08
C LEU A 914 -5.15 -23.66 6.72
N TYR A 915 -3.86 -23.55 7.04
CA TYR A 915 -2.90 -24.63 6.78
C TYR A 915 -2.69 -25.47 8.03
N LEU A 916 -2.97 -26.77 7.94
CA LEU A 916 -2.81 -27.74 9.04
C LEU A 916 -1.35 -28.19 9.09
N ILE A 917 -0.70 -28.04 10.23
CA ILE A 917 0.70 -28.44 10.46
C ILE A 917 0.84 -29.60 11.44
N GLY A 918 -0.22 -29.91 12.18
CA GLY A 918 -0.17 -30.97 13.17
C GLY A 918 -1.53 -31.40 13.65
N SER A 919 -1.57 -32.58 14.26
CA SER A 919 -2.76 -33.07 14.95
C SER A 919 -2.38 -34.05 16.06
N LEU A 920 -3.19 -34.08 17.12
CA LEU A 920 -3.04 -35.03 18.22
C LEU A 920 -4.39 -35.67 18.50
N ASP A 921 -4.46 -37.01 18.49
CA ASP A 921 -5.68 -37.78 18.78
C ASP A 921 -5.37 -39.02 19.63
N ARG A 922 -6.29 -39.42 20.51
CA ARG A 922 -6.25 -40.70 21.24
C ARG A 922 -7.66 -41.31 21.41
N PRO A 923 -8.13 -42.23 20.55
CA PRO A 923 -7.54 -42.78 19.31
C PRO A 923 -7.70 -41.85 18.09
N THR A 924 -6.94 -42.10 17.02
CA THR A 924 -6.99 -41.36 15.75
C THR A 924 -8.41 -41.29 15.18
N SER A 925 -8.91 -40.08 14.95
CA SER A 925 -10.26 -39.86 14.44
C SER A 925 -10.30 -38.62 13.55
N THR A 926 -11.33 -38.50 12.71
CA THR A 926 -11.61 -37.24 12.02
C THR A 926 -12.43 -36.35 12.95
N ARG A 927 -12.05 -35.07 13.06
CA ARG A 927 -12.72 -34.11 13.95
C ARG A 927 -13.47 -33.04 13.17
N ALA A 928 -14.67 -32.72 13.62
CA ALA A 928 -15.47 -31.66 13.03
C ALA A 928 -15.04 -30.32 13.63
N ILE A 929 -14.25 -29.54 12.90
CA ILE A 929 -13.81 -28.21 13.32
C ILE A 929 -14.76 -27.17 12.76
N GLY A 930 -15.46 -26.47 13.65
CA GLY A 930 -16.43 -25.42 13.35
C GLY A 930 -15.83 -24.03 13.44
N LEU A 931 -16.33 -23.16 12.58
CA LEU A 931 -16.01 -21.74 12.54
C LEU A 931 -17.23 -20.94 13.03
N TYR A 932 -17.03 -20.10 14.04
CA TYR A 932 -18.10 -19.36 14.71
C TYR A 932 -17.84 -17.87 14.63
N ARG A 933 -18.91 -17.08 14.50
CA ARG A 933 -18.80 -15.63 14.53
C ARG A 933 -18.61 -15.13 15.96
N VAL A 934 -17.63 -14.24 16.18
CA VAL A 934 -17.44 -13.56 17.46
C VAL A 934 -18.35 -12.33 17.53
N ASN A 935 -18.92 -12.01 18.69
CA ASN A 935 -19.87 -10.89 18.84
C ASN A 935 -19.47 -9.84 19.89
N ALA A 936 -18.28 -9.97 20.49
CA ALA A 936 -17.72 -9.03 21.43
C ALA A 936 -16.28 -8.67 21.03
N PRO A 937 -15.82 -7.42 21.28
CA PRO A 937 -14.45 -7.04 21.02
C PRO A 937 -13.50 -7.85 21.90
N TRP A 938 -12.31 -8.11 21.38
CA TRP A 938 -11.27 -8.83 22.08
C TRP A 938 -9.90 -8.31 21.66
N LEU A 939 -8.89 -8.54 22.50
CA LEU A 939 -7.49 -8.29 22.21
C LEU A 939 -6.69 -9.56 22.47
N ALA A 940 -5.80 -9.95 21.55
CA ALA A 940 -5.06 -11.21 21.61
C ALA A 940 -4.38 -11.43 22.96
N CYS A 941 -3.74 -10.41 23.54
CA CYS A 941 -3.03 -10.47 24.82
C CYS A 941 -3.90 -10.35 26.08
N ASN A 942 -5.21 -10.17 25.95
CA ASN A 942 -6.15 -10.04 27.08
C ASN A 942 -7.15 -11.21 27.16
N VAL A 943 -7.21 -12.05 26.13
CA VAL A 943 -8.14 -13.17 26.06
C VAL A 943 -7.53 -14.43 26.66
N THR A 944 -8.32 -15.12 27.48
CA THR A 944 -8.03 -16.43 28.06
C THR A 944 -9.23 -17.33 27.80
N TRP A 945 -9.19 -18.61 28.18
CA TRP A 945 -10.38 -19.45 28.08
C TRP A 945 -11.57 -18.89 28.89
N ASN A 946 -11.31 -18.32 30.07
CA ASN A 946 -12.36 -17.77 30.93
C ASN A 946 -12.86 -16.39 30.48
N THR A 947 -12.02 -15.61 29.80
CA THR A 947 -12.34 -14.26 29.33
C THR A 947 -12.65 -14.21 27.82
N GLN A 948 -12.74 -15.35 27.15
CA GLN A 948 -13.02 -15.43 25.72
C GLN A 948 -14.32 -14.71 25.35
N PRO A 949 -14.37 -14.00 24.21
CA PRO A 949 -15.55 -13.28 23.80
C PRO A 949 -16.70 -14.25 23.54
N ALA A 950 -17.93 -13.76 23.72
CA ALA A 950 -19.09 -14.53 23.34
C ALA A 950 -19.11 -14.77 21.82
N VAL A 951 -19.64 -15.93 21.42
CA VAL A 951 -19.80 -16.32 20.01
C VAL A 951 -21.27 -16.48 19.66
N ALA A 952 -21.57 -16.25 18.40
CA ALA A 952 -22.90 -16.34 17.82
C ALA A 952 -23.05 -17.64 17.02
N GLU A 953 -23.72 -17.58 15.87
CA GLU A 953 -23.96 -18.72 14.98
C GLU A 953 -22.68 -19.36 14.42
N GLU A 954 -22.78 -20.65 14.11
CA GLU A 954 -21.78 -21.39 13.35
C GLU A 954 -21.89 -21.02 11.87
N LEU A 955 -20.78 -20.60 11.27
CA LEU A 955 -20.71 -20.19 9.87
C LEU A 955 -20.47 -21.39 8.94
N GLY A 956 -19.75 -22.39 9.42
CA GLY A 956 -19.45 -23.62 8.70
C GLY A 956 -18.63 -24.58 9.54
N ARG A 957 -18.51 -25.82 9.08
CA ARG A 957 -17.66 -26.85 9.69
C ARG A 957 -16.97 -27.70 8.63
N LEU A 958 -15.77 -28.15 8.93
CA LEU A 958 -15.00 -29.08 8.11
C LEU A 958 -14.64 -30.32 8.93
N ASN A 959 -14.61 -31.48 8.29
CA ASN A 959 -14.16 -32.72 8.89
C ASN A 959 -12.68 -32.89 8.62
N ILE A 960 -11.84 -32.58 9.61
CA ILE A 960 -10.39 -32.52 9.46
C ILE A 960 -9.77 -33.84 10.00
N PRO A 961 -9.12 -34.65 9.14
CA PRO A 961 -8.54 -35.92 9.54
C PRO A 961 -7.33 -35.74 10.47
N HIS A 962 -6.83 -36.84 11.02
CA HIS A 962 -5.54 -36.86 11.70
C HIS A 962 -4.42 -36.83 10.64
N SER A 963 -3.93 -35.63 10.31
CA SER A 963 -2.89 -35.38 9.30
C SER A 963 -2.05 -34.14 9.64
N SER A 964 -1.10 -33.81 8.76
CA SER A 964 -0.33 -32.57 8.67
C SER A 964 -0.21 -32.16 7.20
N ASP A 965 0.32 -30.96 6.95
CA ASP A 965 0.73 -30.44 5.64
C ASP A 965 -0.40 -30.34 4.60
N GLN A 966 -1.57 -29.88 5.05
CA GLN A 966 -2.76 -29.79 4.21
C GLN A 966 -3.55 -28.50 4.46
N GLN A 967 -3.98 -27.84 3.39
CA GLN A 967 -4.83 -26.65 3.45
C GLN A 967 -6.33 -27.02 3.53
N PHE A 968 -7.07 -26.28 4.35
CA PHE A 968 -8.51 -26.40 4.50
C PHE A 968 -9.17 -25.03 4.35
N THR A 969 -10.31 -24.98 3.66
CA THR A 969 -10.96 -23.71 3.30
C THR A 969 -12.42 -23.65 3.75
N TYR A 970 -12.79 -22.60 4.47
CA TYR A 970 -14.16 -22.29 4.86
C TYR A 970 -14.77 -21.23 3.93
N ASP A 971 -16.01 -21.43 3.49
CA ASP A 971 -16.80 -20.36 2.85
C ASP A 971 -17.30 -19.39 3.93
N VAL A 972 -16.86 -18.14 3.84
CA VAL A 972 -17.19 -17.05 4.76
C VAL A 972 -17.86 -15.87 4.03
N THR A 973 -18.36 -16.09 2.81
CA THR A 973 -18.97 -15.07 1.94
C THR A 973 -20.02 -14.23 2.66
N GLY A 974 -20.94 -14.89 3.38
CA GLY A 974 -22.04 -14.21 4.06
C GLY A 974 -21.60 -13.31 5.22
N VAL A 975 -20.64 -13.75 6.04
CA VAL A 975 -20.18 -12.96 7.20
C VAL A 975 -19.35 -11.76 6.75
N VAL A 976 -18.50 -11.95 5.73
CA VAL A 976 -17.67 -10.89 5.13
C VAL A 976 -18.55 -9.83 4.46
N GLN A 977 -19.59 -10.25 3.71
CA GLN A 977 -20.59 -9.34 3.16
C GLN A 977 -21.28 -8.50 4.26
N GLY A 978 -21.56 -9.11 5.41
CA GLY A 978 -22.13 -8.43 6.57
C GLY A 978 -21.17 -7.42 7.22
N TRP A 979 -19.87 -7.75 7.31
CA TRP A 979 -18.83 -6.84 7.79
C TRP A 979 -18.71 -5.59 6.92
N ILE A 980 -18.64 -5.78 5.60
CA ILE A 980 -18.46 -4.69 4.63
C ILE A 980 -19.70 -3.79 4.54
N ASN A 981 -20.90 -4.37 4.67
CA ASN A 981 -22.15 -3.61 4.66
C ASN A 981 -22.48 -2.97 6.01
N GLY A 982 -21.65 -3.16 7.04
CA GLY A 982 -21.90 -2.68 8.40
C GLY A 982 -23.12 -3.32 9.08
N GLN A 983 -23.64 -4.43 8.52
CA GLN A 983 -24.75 -5.19 9.10
C GLN A 983 -24.28 -6.07 10.27
N ILE A 984 -23.02 -6.49 10.21
CA ILE A 984 -22.37 -7.32 11.22
C ILE A 984 -21.09 -6.58 11.64
N PRO A 985 -20.90 -6.26 12.93
CA PRO A 985 -19.61 -5.75 13.38
C PRO A 985 -18.50 -6.79 13.18
N ASN A 986 -17.35 -6.38 12.63
CA ASN A 986 -16.20 -7.26 12.48
C ASN A 986 -15.48 -7.43 13.83
N MET A 987 -15.87 -8.47 14.56
CA MET A 987 -15.27 -8.87 15.84
C MET A 987 -14.41 -10.14 15.70
N GLY A 988 -14.12 -10.59 14.48
CA GLY A 988 -13.36 -11.81 14.20
C GLY A 988 -14.17 -13.11 14.27
N LEU A 989 -13.45 -14.23 14.28
CA LEU A 989 -13.93 -15.60 14.16
C LEU A 989 -13.31 -16.48 15.25
N LEU A 990 -14.06 -17.50 15.71
CA LEU A 990 -13.58 -18.53 16.64
C LEU A 990 -13.58 -19.89 15.95
N LEU A 991 -12.43 -20.57 15.99
CA LEU A 991 -12.24 -21.93 15.52
C LEU A 991 -12.27 -22.90 16.72
N LYS A 992 -13.19 -23.88 16.72
CA LYS A 992 -13.29 -24.90 17.77
C LYS A 992 -13.96 -26.18 17.30
N GLU A 993 -13.80 -27.28 18.03
CA GLU A 993 -14.47 -28.54 17.70
C GLU A 993 -15.98 -28.51 17.99
N VAL A 994 -16.78 -29.11 17.09
CA VAL A 994 -18.24 -29.15 17.20
C VAL A 994 -18.72 -30.40 17.93
N GLY A 995 -19.61 -30.22 18.92
CA GLY A 995 -20.41 -31.32 19.47
C GLY A 995 -19.64 -32.34 20.31
N ALA A 996 -18.42 -32.02 20.75
CA ALA A 996 -17.59 -32.97 21.47
C ALA A 996 -18.09 -33.20 22.92
N ALA A 997 -18.75 -34.35 23.15
CA ALA A 997 -19.26 -34.74 24.46
C ALA A 997 -18.15 -35.23 25.44
N ASN A 998 -16.97 -35.59 24.93
CA ASN A 998 -15.84 -36.10 25.72
C ASN A 998 -14.69 -35.09 25.72
N ARG A 999 -14.34 -34.55 26.90
CA ARG A 999 -13.20 -33.64 27.10
C ARG A 999 -11.84 -34.36 26.96
N ASP A 1000 -11.57 -35.00 25.83
CA ASP A 1000 -10.22 -35.54 25.55
C ASP A 1000 -9.24 -34.39 25.21
N GLU A 1001 -7.94 -34.68 25.16
CA GLU A 1001 -6.86 -33.69 24.93
C GLU A 1001 -6.52 -33.52 23.45
N SER A 1002 -7.39 -33.97 22.56
CA SER A 1002 -7.09 -34.01 21.13
C SER A 1002 -7.36 -32.67 20.46
N TYR A 1003 -6.60 -32.37 19.42
CA TYR A 1003 -6.71 -31.11 18.67
C TYR A 1003 -6.17 -31.22 17.24
N ARG A 1004 -6.45 -30.17 16.46
CA ARG A 1004 -5.85 -29.83 15.18
C ARG A 1004 -5.05 -28.55 15.33
N GLU A 1005 -3.88 -28.52 14.72
CA GLU A 1005 -2.91 -27.45 14.82
C GLU A 1005 -2.70 -26.82 13.45
N PHE A 1006 -2.91 -25.51 13.37
CA PHE A 1006 -2.83 -24.70 12.17
C PHE A 1006 -1.72 -23.66 12.32
N VAL A 1007 -1.20 -23.19 11.19
CA VAL A 1007 -0.23 -22.09 11.14
C VAL A 1007 -0.85 -20.82 11.73
N ALA A 1008 -0.11 -20.11 12.59
CA ALA A 1008 -0.41 -18.73 12.99
C ALA A 1008 0.39 -17.76 12.11
N SER A 1009 0.01 -16.47 12.05
CA SER A 1009 0.66 -15.50 11.14
C SER A 1009 2.14 -15.26 11.46
N SER A 1010 2.59 -15.60 12.67
CA SER A 1010 3.99 -15.57 13.08
C SER A 1010 4.91 -16.57 12.36
N LEU A 1011 4.36 -17.47 11.54
CA LEU A 1011 5.10 -18.42 10.71
C LEU A 1011 4.81 -18.12 9.23
N THR A 1012 5.84 -17.81 8.45
CA THR A 1012 5.73 -17.05 7.19
C THR A 1012 5.26 -17.84 5.98
N ASP A 1013 5.27 -19.17 6.01
CA ASP A 1013 5.17 -19.94 4.77
C ASP A 1013 3.72 -20.16 4.32
N PHE A 1014 2.76 -20.22 5.25
CA PHE A 1014 1.33 -20.45 4.95
C PHE A 1014 0.39 -19.83 6.02
N PRO A 1015 0.39 -18.50 6.22
CA PRO A 1015 -0.44 -17.86 7.24
C PRO A 1015 -1.95 -18.07 6.99
N PRO A 1016 -2.82 -17.85 7.98
CA PRO A 1016 -4.27 -17.79 7.73
C PRO A 1016 -4.60 -16.64 6.77
N VAL A 1017 -5.18 -16.97 5.62
CA VAL A 1017 -5.51 -16.02 4.55
C VAL A 1017 -7.01 -15.96 4.32
N LEU A 1018 -7.57 -14.75 4.25
CA LEU A 1018 -8.93 -14.47 3.82
C LEU A 1018 -8.93 -13.97 2.38
N THR A 1019 -9.34 -14.81 1.44
CA THR A 1019 -9.42 -14.51 0.00
C THR A 1019 -10.81 -13.99 -0.33
N ILE A 1020 -10.93 -12.76 -0.85
CA ILE A 1020 -12.23 -12.13 -1.14
C ILE A 1020 -12.33 -11.74 -2.62
N GLN A 1021 -13.35 -12.28 -3.29
CA GLN A 1021 -13.77 -11.89 -4.63
C GLN A 1021 -14.97 -10.94 -4.52
N TYR A 1022 -14.83 -9.76 -5.11
CA TYR A 1022 -15.83 -8.72 -4.96
C TYR A 1022 -16.00 -7.86 -6.20
N GLN A 1023 -17.21 -7.30 -6.32
CA GLN A 1023 -17.55 -6.31 -7.32
C GLN A 1023 -18.04 -5.07 -6.59
N ASN A 1024 -17.45 -3.91 -6.85
CA ASN A 1024 -17.88 -2.64 -6.26
C ASN A 1024 -19.39 -2.48 -6.49
N GLY A 1025 -20.15 -2.49 -5.39
CA GLY A 1025 -21.60 -2.50 -5.42
C GLY A 1025 -22.11 -1.09 -5.71
N VAL A 1026 -23.08 -0.99 -6.62
CA VAL A 1026 -23.74 0.27 -6.92
C VAL A 1026 -24.55 0.71 -5.71
N VAL A 1027 -24.17 1.81 -5.10
CA VAL A 1027 -24.92 2.43 -4.02
C VAL A 1027 -26.08 3.22 -4.59
N VAL A 1028 -27.29 2.68 -4.52
CA VAL A 1028 -28.52 3.47 -4.60
C VAL A 1028 -28.84 3.95 -3.19
N SER A 1029 -28.45 5.18 -2.83
CA SER A 1029 -29.00 5.80 -1.63
C SER A 1029 -30.46 6.16 -1.89
N GLN A 1030 -31.39 5.55 -1.16
CA GLN A 1030 -32.74 6.09 -1.03
C GLN A 1030 -32.64 7.51 -0.47
N GLN A 1031 -33.07 8.51 -1.26
CA GLN A 1031 -33.34 9.86 -0.77
C GLN A 1031 -34.62 9.82 0.09
N LEU A 1032 -34.51 10.19 1.36
CA LEU A 1032 -35.65 10.75 2.10
C LEU A 1032 -35.72 12.26 1.78
N PRO A 1033 -36.90 12.81 1.45
CA PRO A 1033 -37.03 14.20 1.05
C PRO A 1033 -37.04 15.11 2.30
N MET A 1034 -36.12 16.06 2.40
CA MET A 1034 -36.26 17.20 3.31
C MET A 1034 -36.83 18.39 2.55
N GLN A 1035 -38.00 18.84 3.01
CA GLN A 1035 -38.79 19.94 2.48
C GLN A 1035 -38.04 21.27 2.52
N ALA A 1036 -38.12 22.03 1.43
CA ALA A 1036 -37.85 23.47 1.44
C ALA A 1036 -39.15 24.21 1.80
N GLU A 1037 -39.15 24.91 2.94
CA GLU A 1037 -40.12 25.98 3.19
C GLU A 1037 -39.89 27.13 2.21
N ARG A 1038 -40.91 27.45 1.42
CA ARG A 1038 -41.26 28.83 1.06
C ARG A 1038 -42.73 28.90 0.66
N THR A 1039 -43.52 29.42 1.60
CA THR A 1039 -44.69 30.28 1.44
C THR A 1039 -45.32 30.38 0.05
N GLU A 1040 -46.54 29.85 -0.10
CA GLU A 1040 -47.64 30.55 -0.77
C GLU A 1040 -48.99 30.03 -0.26
N ALA A 1041 -49.91 30.96 -0.02
CA ALA A 1041 -51.11 30.78 0.76
C ALA A 1041 -52.34 30.43 -0.10
N ALA A 1042 -53.23 29.64 0.52
CA ALA A 1042 -54.69 29.61 0.38
C ALA A 1042 -55.32 28.97 -0.90
N ALA A 1043 -55.93 27.78 -0.73
CA ALA A 1043 -57.39 27.60 -0.62
C ALA A 1043 -57.86 26.19 -1.11
N GLU A 1044 -58.27 25.34 -0.15
CA GLU A 1044 -59.40 24.37 -0.07
C GLU A 1044 -60.45 24.30 -1.24
N PRO A 1045 -61.37 23.28 -1.35
CA PRO A 1045 -61.65 22.13 -0.46
C PRO A 1045 -62.14 20.76 -1.09
N TYR A 1046 -62.40 19.77 -0.19
CA TYR A 1046 -63.46 18.72 -0.17
C TYR A 1046 -63.26 17.25 -0.68
N SER A 1047 -63.16 16.35 0.32
CA SER A 1047 -63.96 15.12 0.62
C SER A 1047 -64.02 13.90 -0.32
N VAL A 1048 -63.97 12.68 0.26
CA VAL A 1048 -65.07 11.65 0.29
C VAL A 1048 -64.74 10.48 1.25
N MET A 1049 -65.78 10.01 1.96
CA MET A 1049 -65.84 8.89 2.92
C MET A 1049 -65.67 7.48 2.30
N TRP A 1050 -65.52 6.43 3.13
CA TRP A 1050 -66.47 5.30 3.30
C TRP A 1050 -65.83 4.19 4.18
N SER A 1051 -66.53 3.77 5.23
CA SER A 1051 -66.41 2.47 5.93
C SER A 1051 -67.61 1.58 5.53
N PRO A 1052 -67.86 0.36 6.05
CA PRO A 1052 -67.10 -0.49 7.00
C PRO A 1052 -67.04 -2.00 6.60
N ALA A 1053 -66.24 -2.78 7.34
CA ALA A 1053 -66.64 -4.11 7.80
C ALA A 1053 -65.91 -4.44 9.11
N VAL A 1054 -66.70 -4.75 10.13
CA VAL A 1054 -66.30 -5.08 11.51
C VAL A 1054 -66.22 -6.60 11.65
N LEU A 1055 -65.19 -7.11 12.34
CA LEU A 1055 -65.26 -8.40 13.03
C LEU A 1055 -65.06 -8.17 14.53
N VAL A 1056 -66.05 -8.60 15.32
CA VAL A 1056 -66.08 -8.52 16.78
C VAL A 1056 -65.59 -9.85 17.37
N CYS A 1057 -64.70 -9.79 18.36
CA CYS A 1057 -64.59 -10.78 19.43
C CYS A 1057 -64.41 -10.01 20.74
N GLY A 1058 -65.35 -10.18 21.67
CA GLY A 1058 -65.35 -9.55 22.98
C GLY A 1058 -65.10 -10.56 24.09
N GLY A 1059 -64.78 -10.05 25.28
CA GLY A 1059 -64.96 -10.78 26.53
C GLY A 1059 -63.77 -10.77 27.48
N ALA A 1060 -63.94 -9.98 28.54
CA ALA A 1060 -63.39 -10.14 29.89
C ALA A 1060 -61.86 -10.05 30.11
N ALA A 1061 -61.51 -8.97 30.81
CA ALA A 1061 -60.41 -8.78 31.74
C ALA A 1061 -59.54 -10.01 32.08
N GLY A 1062 -58.24 -9.89 31.77
CA GLY A 1062 -57.17 -10.74 32.27
C GLY A 1062 -56.55 -11.63 31.20
N ASP A 1063 -55.25 -11.44 30.94
CA ASP A 1063 -54.37 -12.20 30.04
C ASP A 1063 -54.63 -12.13 28.53
N THR A 1064 -53.62 -11.67 27.79
CA THR A 1064 -53.40 -12.11 26.41
C THR A 1064 -51.91 -12.34 26.14
N THR A 1065 -51.56 -13.63 26.11
CA THR A 1065 -50.47 -14.11 25.26
C THR A 1065 -50.97 -14.12 23.81
N MET A 1066 -50.16 -13.54 22.92
CA MET A 1066 -50.05 -13.77 21.46
C MET A 1066 -51.29 -14.05 20.60
N CYS A 1067 -51.53 -13.15 19.64
CA CYS A 1067 -51.77 -13.52 18.24
C CYS A 1067 -50.76 -12.78 17.36
N LEU A 1068 -49.74 -13.50 16.90
CA LEU A 1068 -48.78 -13.08 15.88
C LEU A 1068 -49.42 -13.17 14.49
N ALA A 1069 -49.21 -12.17 13.63
CA ALA A 1069 -49.03 -12.36 12.19
C ALA A 1069 -48.34 -11.13 11.58
N LYS A 1070 -47.04 -11.32 11.29
CA LYS A 1070 -46.09 -10.61 10.42
C LYS A 1070 -46.13 -9.09 10.33
#